data_AF-A0A840GGT4-F1
#
_entry.id   AF-A0A840GGT4-F1
#
_cell.length_a   1.000
_cell.length_b   1.000
_cell.length_c   1.000
_cell.angle_alpha   90.00
_cell.angle_beta   90.00
_cell.angle_gamma   90.00
#
_symmetry.space_group_name_H-M   'P 1'
#
loop_
_entity.id
_entity.type
_entity.pdbx_description
1 polymer ?
#
loop_
_entity_poly.entity_id
_entity_poly.type
_entity_poly.pdbx_seq_one_letter_code
_entity_poly.pdbx_strand_id
1 'polypeptide(L)'
;MIRADGVGPTRVALFSRAFLAGTALAAVVLLPSLARAQVWQDGGVANGNYSEPTNWSTNTVPDTAGETATFSATGTTAVTVTLGPISPQSWIFDATSQGYAISGQAVNFVTGITNNAVGVGTFISISNNMTGATISQAGSSRLTLSGTNSFTTTSVTAGTFVNTGTLTTSLTVSAIASNQGTLIGDITTTTGFSNVPGGIISATTIANNGGIFFNNGSITTTGGTTNAAGATFNTTGTVNGGLTNSGTANARGVFNDGITNQGSGSFALINDLTTNGAVTNNATSSLAVQFGSFTGITTLTNNSTSATAVQVSAGRTLSATSIINNAGTFTNGGTVTTTAGTTNAAGGTFTTTGTVNGGLTNSGTANAAGTLNGNVDHQSGTFTVTGALTVNGTLTTGAASDLIVSGGDLNVTTLINQSNAMVHAVWIDAGRTVNATTFTNSGGQVSVSGVLNATNTILNDGKMIIDATGTVNASINSISEYIALNGTINGNVTISAPSQLNSGGGSVSGRVTLATAGAIADVAGVGASFGSVAGVAGSVLDTGAFTMTVGGDNSSSTFAGSLTGSGSFVKTGSGIMSLTGDGSAYTGTTTVNGGTLVVDGSMASSSLTTVNATAALAGIGTVGALQVAAGGIFSPGGAGGPGTSMTAASLAMQSGALFSVFVDPVTSSFANVTGSATLGGATVGAHFVAGSYVAKQYTILNAGSISGHFDPIVANTGLPSGFHTTLSYDTTHAYLNLALNFAPPSGSLNGNQQSVGNAIINYFNSNGTIPMAFGGLTPVGLTQLSGEVGSASQQTTFNAMNQFMGVMTDPFVAGRGDPVGAGGAPNAFAEESMTYAAKGVSRSKGERDAYAAIYAKAPPIVPGFEQRWSVWAAGFGGAQQTDGNTTIGSNTTTSNLYGTAVGADYRISRDTLVGFALAGGGTNFTVTNALGGGRSDLFQAGAFFRHIVGPAYITGALAYGWQDITTDRTLTVAGVDRLRAEFNANAYSGRLEGGYRIVTQGVGFTPYAAAQFTTFDLPAYAEQAIVGSNQFALAYNSKSVTDTRTELGLRTDKAFAQADGIVTLRGRIAWAHDFNPDRAIGATFQTLPGASFIVNGAPMASASALVTGSVEKKWLNGWSAAGTFEGEFSGVTRSYAGKGVVRYAW
;
A
#
# COMPACT_ATOMS: atom_id res chain seq x y z
N MET A 1 -18.08 28.65 -78.90
CA MET A 1 -17.53 30.03 -78.97
C MET A 1 -16.04 29.95 -78.75
N ILE A 2 -15.27 30.13 -79.83
CA ILE A 2 -14.29 31.22 -80.00
C ILE A 2 -12.98 30.89 -79.26
N ARG A 3 -12.02 30.25 -79.94
CA ARG A 3 -10.89 30.84 -80.74
C ARG A 3 -9.72 31.16 -79.80
N ALA A 4 -8.44 31.06 -80.12
CA ALA A 4 -7.63 31.07 -81.34
C ALA A 4 -6.17 31.10 -80.80
N ASP A 5 -5.06 30.83 -81.47
CA ASP A 5 -4.64 30.37 -82.80
C ASP A 5 -3.16 30.00 -82.58
N GLY A 6 -2.61 28.95 -83.20
CA GLY A 6 -1.98 29.03 -84.51
C GLY A 6 -0.56 28.44 -84.42
N VAL A 7 0.15 28.01 -85.46
CA VAL A 7 -0.03 27.92 -86.91
C VAL A 7 0.96 26.83 -87.36
N GLY A 8 0.55 25.80 -88.12
CA GLY A 8 1.01 25.68 -89.51
C GLY A 8 0.94 24.21 -90.02
N PRO A 9 0.07 23.89 -91.01
CA PRO A 9 -0.16 22.55 -91.56
C PRO A 9 0.11 22.45 -93.09
N THR A 10 0.09 21.24 -93.67
CA THR A 10 -0.46 20.88 -95.02
C THR A 10 -0.25 19.37 -95.29
N ARG A 11 -1.28 18.51 -95.40
CA ARG A 11 -2.15 18.15 -96.55
C ARG A 11 -1.45 17.49 -97.75
N VAL A 12 -1.62 16.17 -97.95
CA VAL A 12 -2.53 15.47 -98.92
C VAL A 12 -2.01 15.41 -100.37
N ALA A 13 -1.84 14.21 -100.95
CA ALA A 13 -2.46 13.77 -102.21
C ALA A 13 -2.00 12.38 -102.71
N LEU A 14 -2.97 11.66 -103.29
CA LEU A 14 -2.89 10.44 -104.09
C LEU A 14 -2.37 10.71 -105.53
N PHE A 15 -2.13 9.61 -106.27
CA PHE A 15 -1.85 9.42 -107.72
C PHE A 15 -0.36 9.29 -108.09
N SER A 16 0.15 8.13 -108.53
CA SER A 16 -0.07 7.32 -109.75
C SER A 16 0.94 7.63 -110.85
N ARG A 17 1.72 6.60 -111.24
CA ARG A 17 2.29 6.28 -112.57
C ARG A 17 2.59 7.44 -113.55
N ALA A 18 3.86 7.58 -113.95
CA ALA A 18 4.37 7.25 -115.30
C ALA A 18 5.64 8.05 -115.71
N PHE A 19 6.71 7.31 -116.04
CA PHE A 19 7.55 7.43 -117.26
C PHE A 19 8.62 8.53 -117.49
N LEU A 20 9.77 8.02 -118.01
CA LEU A 20 10.85 8.62 -118.83
C LEU A 20 11.79 9.64 -118.15
N ALA A 21 13.08 9.81 -118.50
CA ALA A 21 14.14 9.10 -119.22
C ALA A 21 15.35 10.06 -119.27
N GLY A 22 16.59 9.55 -119.41
CA GLY A 22 17.79 10.31 -119.84
C GLY A 22 18.88 10.46 -118.77
N THR A 23 19.92 9.61 -118.75
CA THR A 23 21.28 9.81 -119.36
C THR A 23 22.12 10.88 -118.64
N ALA A 24 23.36 10.66 -118.17
CA ALA A 24 24.54 10.05 -118.82
C ALA A 24 25.56 9.60 -117.72
N LEU A 25 26.19 8.41 -117.78
CA LEU A 25 27.40 7.99 -118.54
C LEU A 25 28.71 8.08 -117.71
N ALA A 26 29.45 6.95 -117.74
CA ALA A 26 30.78 6.62 -117.19
C ALA A 26 30.73 5.84 -115.86
N ALA A 27 31.15 4.58 -115.73
CA ALA A 27 32.16 3.85 -116.48
C ALA A 27 31.73 2.39 -116.74
N VAL A 28 31.92 1.95 -117.98
CA VAL A 28 32.13 0.55 -118.32
C VAL A 28 33.55 0.19 -117.88
N VAL A 29 33.70 -0.86 -117.08
CA VAL A 29 34.74 -1.90 -117.14
C VAL A 29 34.52 -2.86 -115.96
N LEU A 30 34.59 -4.16 -116.26
CA LEU A 30 34.48 -5.36 -115.40
C LEU A 30 33.06 -5.86 -115.12
N LEU A 31 32.53 -6.60 -116.11
CA LEU A 31 31.61 -7.72 -115.85
C LEU A 31 32.28 -8.68 -114.84
N PRO A 32 31.63 -9.12 -113.75
CA PRO A 32 32.05 -10.35 -113.11
C PRO A 32 31.87 -11.48 -114.12
N SER A 33 32.91 -12.30 -114.25
CA SER A 33 32.86 -13.56 -114.97
C SER A 33 31.62 -14.37 -114.55
N LEU A 34 30.94 -14.98 -115.51
CA LEU A 34 29.94 -16.02 -115.24
C LEU A 34 30.59 -17.06 -114.34
N ALA A 35 30.01 -17.28 -113.16
CA ALA A 35 30.54 -18.28 -112.24
C ALA A 35 30.51 -19.65 -112.93
N ARG A 36 31.67 -20.29 -113.10
CA ARG A 36 31.73 -21.66 -113.63
C ARG A 36 31.33 -22.61 -112.51
N ALA A 37 30.15 -23.21 -112.61
CA ALA A 37 29.68 -24.23 -111.67
C ALA A 37 30.20 -25.61 -112.09
N GLN A 38 30.82 -26.33 -111.15
CA GLN A 38 31.47 -27.62 -111.35
C GLN A 38 30.83 -28.63 -110.39
N VAL A 39 30.40 -29.79 -110.89
CA VAL A 39 29.68 -30.78 -110.08
C VAL A 39 30.64 -31.84 -109.55
N TRP A 40 30.54 -32.16 -108.25
CA TRP A 40 31.30 -33.24 -107.59
C TRP A 40 30.82 -34.61 -108.06
N GLN A 41 31.69 -35.40 -108.70
CA GLN A 41 31.31 -36.67 -109.34
C GLN A 41 32.23 -37.85 -109.02
N ASP A 42 33.43 -37.63 -108.46
CA ASP A 42 34.44 -38.66 -108.14
C ASP A 42 34.85 -39.45 -109.40
N GLY A 43 35.99 -39.10 -110.00
CA GLY A 43 36.38 -39.39 -111.39
C GLY A 43 36.69 -40.85 -111.75
N GLY A 44 35.95 -41.81 -111.20
CA GLY A 44 36.15 -43.25 -111.34
C GLY A 44 37.00 -43.88 -110.22
N VAL A 45 37.56 -43.08 -109.30
CA VAL A 45 38.34 -43.56 -108.14
C VAL A 45 37.90 -42.82 -106.87
N ALA A 46 37.30 -43.57 -105.95
CA ALA A 46 36.78 -43.10 -104.66
C ALA A 46 37.87 -42.67 -103.66
N ASN A 47 38.55 -41.56 -103.95
CA ASN A 47 39.64 -41.03 -103.12
C ASN A 47 39.25 -39.84 -102.23
N GLY A 48 38.10 -39.20 -102.47
CA GLY A 48 37.60 -38.10 -101.65
C GLY A 48 38.45 -36.83 -101.65
N ASN A 49 39.43 -36.68 -102.55
CA ASN A 49 40.31 -35.51 -102.58
C ASN A 49 39.67 -34.35 -103.37
N TYR A 50 39.33 -33.24 -102.70
CA TYR A 50 38.74 -32.04 -103.33
C TYR A 50 39.67 -31.45 -104.40
N SER A 51 40.98 -31.53 -104.16
CA SER A 51 42.03 -30.94 -105.00
C SER A 51 42.44 -31.81 -106.19
N GLU A 52 41.76 -32.93 -106.42
CA GLU A 52 41.99 -33.81 -107.57
C GLU A 52 41.09 -33.36 -108.74
N PRO A 53 41.66 -32.86 -109.87
CA PRO A 53 40.86 -32.33 -110.98
C PRO A 53 39.87 -33.35 -111.55
N THR A 54 40.21 -34.64 -111.55
CA THR A 54 39.35 -35.71 -112.07
C THR A 54 38.05 -35.91 -111.27
N ASN A 55 37.95 -35.39 -110.05
CA ASN A 55 36.74 -35.49 -109.23
C ASN A 55 35.63 -34.47 -109.57
N TRP A 56 35.86 -33.61 -110.57
CA TRP A 56 34.96 -32.54 -110.98
C TRP A 56 34.48 -32.71 -112.43
N SER A 57 33.22 -32.37 -112.71
CA SER A 57 32.57 -32.54 -114.02
C SER A 57 33.25 -31.83 -115.21
N THR A 58 34.18 -30.91 -114.95
CA THR A 58 34.92 -30.15 -115.97
C THR A 58 36.42 -30.43 -115.97
N ASN A 59 36.90 -31.42 -115.20
CA ASN A 59 38.31 -31.70 -114.95
C ASN A 59 39.12 -30.50 -114.43
N THR A 60 38.47 -29.55 -113.76
CA THR A 60 39.10 -28.40 -113.11
C THR A 60 38.66 -28.35 -111.65
N VAL A 61 39.55 -28.00 -110.74
CA VAL A 61 39.25 -27.86 -109.31
C VAL A 61 38.65 -26.47 -109.08
N PRO A 62 37.52 -26.31 -108.36
CA PRO A 62 37.01 -25.01 -107.94
C PRO A 62 37.82 -24.48 -106.75
N ASP A 63 38.88 -23.71 -107.00
CA ASP A 63 39.77 -23.17 -105.97
C ASP A 63 40.04 -21.65 -106.06
N THR A 64 39.54 -20.97 -107.11
CA THR A 64 39.70 -19.52 -107.30
C THR A 64 38.37 -18.74 -107.38
N ALA A 65 38.47 -17.40 -107.25
CA ALA A 65 37.32 -16.52 -107.29
C ALA A 65 36.57 -16.62 -108.64
N GLY A 66 35.24 -16.74 -108.59
CA GLY A 66 34.39 -16.99 -109.76
C GLY A 66 34.11 -18.48 -110.03
N GLU A 67 34.67 -19.42 -109.30
CA GLU A 67 34.41 -20.86 -109.46
C GLU A 67 33.50 -21.41 -108.37
N THR A 68 32.43 -22.12 -108.73
CA THR A 68 31.43 -22.65 -107.77
C THR A 68 31.47 -24.18 -107.75
N ALA A 69 31.68 -24.74 -106.56
CA ALA A 69 31.52 -26.18 -106.36
C ALA A 69 30.05 -26.52 -106.10
N THR A 70 29.50 -27.45 -106.87
CA THR A 70 28.15 -27.98 -106.67
C THR A 70 28.23 -29.44 -106.22
N PHE A 71 27.71 -29.72 -105.04
CA PHE A 71 27.55 -31.06 -104.48
C PHE A 71 26.10 -31.51 -104.73
N SER A 72 25.91 -32.76 -105.15
CA SER A 72 24.63 -33.30 -105.66
C SER A 72 24.45 -34.77 -105.23
N ALA A 73 23.75 -35.60 -106.01
CA ALA A 73 23.52 -37.01 -105.68
C ALA A 73 24.72 -37.95 -105.94
N THR A 74 25.86 -37.43 -106.41
CA THR A 74 26.99 -38.22 -106.93
C THR A 74 28.31 -37.96 -106.20
N GLY A 75 29.28 -38.87 -106.33
CA GLY A 75 30.62 -38.75 -105.76
C GLY A 75 30.77 -39.32 -104.35
N THR A 76 32.00 -39.32 -103.85
CA THR A 76 32.32 -39.78 -102.48
C THR A 76 31.74 -38.83 -101.42
N THR A 77 31.20 -39.39 -100.34
CA THR A 77 30.56 -38.64 -99.25
C THR A 77 31.56 -38.00 -98.28
N ALA A 78 32.78 -38.54 -98.19
CA ALA A 78 33.88 -37.95 -97.42
C ALA A 78 34.80 -37.16 -98.36
N VAL A 79 34.86 -35.85 -98.18
CA VAL A 79 35.62 -34.91 -99.03
C VAL A 79 36.72 -34.24 -98.19
N THR A 80 37.95 -34.24 -98.67
CA THR A 80 39.12 -33.64 -98.00
C THR A 80 39.74 -32.59 -98.89
N VAL A 81 39.78 -31.34 -98.41
CA VAL A 81 40.53 -30.24 -99.00
C VAL A 81 42.00 -30.39 -98.61
N THR A 82 42.81 -30.91 -99.52
CA THR A 82 44.23 -31.23 -99.22
C THR A 82 45.16 -30.04 -99.46
N LEU A 83 44.81 -29.14 -100.37
CA LEU A 83 45.51 -27.89 -100.67
C LEU A 83 44.72 -26.69 -100.12
N GLY A 84 45.35 -25.76 -99.40
CA GLY A 84 44.69 -24.52 -98.99
C GLY A 84 45.60 -23.53 -98.25
N PRO A 85 45.15 -22.27 -98.06
CA PRO A 85 43.77 -21.81 -98.26
C PRO A 85 43.36 -21.69 -99.73
N ILE A 86 42.21 -22.26 -100.10
CA ILE A 86 41.57 -22.05 -101.43
C ILE A 86 40.56 -20.91 -101.35
N SER A 87 40.23 -20.27 -102.48
CA SER A 87 39.32 -19.11 -102.51
C SER A 87 38.20 -19.19 -103.57
N PRO A 88 37.34 -20.23 -103.54
CA PRO A 88 36.25 -20.39 -104.51
C PRO A 88 35.18 -19.29 -104.39
N GLN A 89 34.33 -19.14 -105.42
CA GLN A 89 33.14 -18.29 -105.35
C GLN A 89 32.17 -18.78 -104.26
N SER A 90 31.70 -20.01 -104.39
CA SER A 90 30.71 -20.61 -103.48
C SER A 90 30.75 -22.13 -103.46
N TRP A 91 30.19 -22.71 -102.40
CA TRP A 91 29.76 -24.10 -102.35
C TRP A 91 28.23 -24.16 -102.36
N ILE A 92 27.67 -24.93 -103.28
CA ILE A 92 26.23 -25.16 -103.40
C ILE A 92 25.96 -26.64 -103.17
N PHE A 93 25.09 -26.96 -102.22
CA PHE A 93 24.48 -28.28 -102.09
C PHE A 93 23.08 -28.16 -102.68
N ASP A 94 22.85 -28.77 -103.84
CA ASP A 94 21.54 -28.70 -104.50
C ASP A 94 20.49 -29.57 -103.78
N ALA A 95 19.22 -29.49 -104.20
CA ALA A 95 18.13 -30.23 -103.56
C ALA A 95 18.32 -31.76 -103.57
N THR A 96 19.08 -32.30 -104.53
CA THR A 96 19.36 -33.73 -104.68
C THR A 96 20.60 -34.20 -103.93
N SER A 97 21.28 -33.31 -103.20
CA SER A 97 22.51 -33.64 -102.49
C SER A 97 22.35 -34.82 -101.53
N GLN A 98 23.30 -35.76 -101.59
CA GLN A 98 23.48 -36.75 -100.54
C GLN A 98 24.15 -36.14 -99.29
N GLY A 99 24.33 -36.92 -98.24
CA GLY A 99 25.09 -36.48 -97.06
C GLY A 99 26.59 -36.36 -97.38
N TYR A 100 27.20 -35.23 -97.02
CA TYR A 100 28.63 -34.98 -97.22
C TYR A 100 29.32 -34.60 -95.92
N ALA A 101 30.52 -35.14 -95.71
CA ALA A 101 31.45 -34.77 -94.64
C ALA A 101 32.72 -34.18 -95.28
N ILE A 102 32.87 -32.86 -95.20
CA ILE A 102 33.97 -32.10 -95.78
C ILE A 102 34.95 -31.67 -94.69
N SER A 103 36.24 -31.90 -94.89
CA SER A 103 37.31 -31.54 -93.95
C SER A 103 38.58 -31.06 -94.66
N GLY A 104 39.62 -30.66 -93.92
CA GLY A 104 40.92 -30.29 -94.48
C GLY A 104 41.29 -28.81 -94.34
N GLN A 105 42.07 -28.29 -95.29
CA GLN A 105 42.64 -26.92 -95.26
C GLN A 105 41.57 -25.81 -95.36
N ALA A 106 41.97 -24.57 -95.10
CA ALA A 106 41.06 -23.42 -95.04
C ALA A 106 40.41 -23.05 -96.40
N VAL A 107 39.23 -22.45 -96.36
CA VAL A 107 38.45 -22.04 -97.56
C VAL A 107 37.93 -20.61 -97.41
N ASN A 108 38.39 -19.70 -98.26
CA ASN A 108 38.06 -18.28 -98.22
C ASN A 108 37.13 -17.89 -99.37
N PHE A 109 35.83 -18.04 -99.17
CA PHE A 109 34.81 -17.75 -100.19
C PHE A 109 34.71 -16.26 -100.52
N VAL A 110 34.40 -15.97 -101.79
CA VAL A 110 33.90 -14.64 -102.19
C VAL A 110 32.43 -14.46 -101.78
N THR A 111 31.59 -15.48 -101.97
CA THR A 111 30.18 -15.50 -101.54
C THR A 111 29.96 -16.40 -100.33
N GLY A 112 29.97 -17.72 -100.48
CA GLY A 112 29.88 -18.63 -99.33
C GLY A 112 29.16 -19.93 -99.61
N ILE A 113 28.31 -20.37 -98.67
CA ILE A 113 27.67 -21.69 -98.71
C ILE A 113 26.17 -21.52 -98.94
N THR A 114 25.62 -22.25 -99.90
CA THR A 114 24.17 -22.39 -100.10
C THR A 114 23.79 -23.87 -99.98
N ASN A 115 23.07 -24.23 -98.93
CA ASN A 115 22.54 -25.58 -98.74
C ASN A 115 21.04 -25.62 -99.05
N ASN A 116 20.69 -26.17 -100.21
CA ASN A 116 19.33 -26.46 -100.66
C ASN A 116 18.95 -27.93 -100.49
N ALA A 117 19.84 -28.78 -99.97
CA ALA A 117 19.62 -30.22 -99.87
C ALA A 117 18.38 -30.57 -99.04
N VAL A 118 17.58 -31.52 -99.54
CA VAL A 118 16.36 -31.98 -98.87
C VAL A 118 16.50 -33.42 -98.35
N GLY A 119 15.72 -33.76 -97.32
CA GLY A 119 15.63 -35.13 -96.80
C GLY A 119 15.93 -35.24 -95.30
N VAL A 120 15.03 -35.89 -94.57
CA VAL A 120 15.25 -36.27 -93.17
C VAL A 120 16.37 -37.32 -93.10
N GLY A 121 17.47 -36.97 -92.42
CA GLY A 121 18.68 -37.81 -92.32
C GLY A 121 19.82 -37.43 -93.29
N THR A 122 19.62 -36.44 -94.17
CA THR A 122 20.71 -35.89 -94.99
C THR A 122 21.55 -34.91 -94.15
N PHE A 123 22.83 -35.23 -93.95
CA PHE A 123 23.77 -34.44 -93.14
C PHE A 123 24.90 -33.87 -93.98
N ILE A 124 24.96 -32.55 -94.06
CA ILE A 124 26.12 -31.81 -94.57
C ILE A 124 26.95 -31.38 -93.37
N SER A 125 28.18 -31.86 -93.25
CA SER A 125 29.10 -31.55 -92.15
C SER A 125 30.41 -31.01 -92.69
N ILE A 126 30.83 -29.83 -92.26
CA ILE A 126 32.03 -29.15 -92.77
C ILE A 126 32.91 -28.77 -91.58
N SER A 127 34.15 -29.24 -91.57
CA SER A 127 35.12 -28.99 -90.48
C SER A 127 36.29 -28.08 -90.88
N ASN A 128 36.30 -27.58 -92.11
CA ASN A 128 37.29 -26.61 -92.57
C ASN A 128 37.15 -25.28 -91.81
N ASN A 129 38.25 -24.52 -91.70
CA ASN A 129 38.18 -23.10 -91.33
C ASN A 129 37.75 -22.29 -92.55
N MET A 130 36.71 -21.49 -92.44
CA MET A 130 36.13 -20.81 -93.61
C MET A 130 35.91 -19.31 -93.39
N THR A 131 36.06 -18.54 -94.46
CA THR A 131 35.64 -17.12 -94.50
C THR A 131 34.72 -16.87 -95.70
N GLY A 132 33.79 -15.91 -95.60
CA GLY A 132 32.91 -15.56 -96.72
C GLY A 132 31.88 -14.47 -96.39
N ALA A 133 30.94 -14.21 -97.31
CA ALA A 133 29.87 -13.23 -97.12
C ALA A 133 28.60 -13.86 -96.51
N THR A 134 28.16 -15.02 -97.03
CA THR A 134 26.84 -15.60 -96.71
C THR A 134 26.88 -17.10 -96.46
N ILE A 135 26.20 -17.56 -95.42
CA ILE A 135 25.70 -18.94 -95.30
C ILE A 135 24.19 -18.92 -95.49
N SER A 136 23.65 -19.72 -96.40
CA SER A 136 22.22 -19.89 -96.66
C SER A 136 21.80 -21.34 -96.46
N GLN A 137 21.08 -21.63 -95.38
CA GLN A 137 20.43 -22.90 -95.14
C GLN A 137 18.95 -22.79 -95.55
N ALA A 138 18.62 -23.28 -96.74
CA ALA A 138 17.28 -23.20 -97.34
C ALA A 138 16.65 -24.57 -97.65
N GLY A 139 17.44 -25.65 -97.59
CA GLY A 139 16.96 -27.03 -97.70
C GLY A 139 16.49 -27.62 -96.37
N SER A 140 15.73 -28.72 -96.42
CA SER A 140 15.22 -29.43 -95.23
C SER A 140 16.24 -30.33 -94.54
N SER A 141 17.46 -30.44 -95.08
CA SER A 141 18.60 -31.19 -94.51
C SER A 141 19.20 -30.52 -93.26
N ARG A 142 20.23 -31.15 -92.66
CA ARG A 142 21.02 -30.58 -91.57
C ARG A 142 22.41 -30.14 -92.05
N LEU A 143 22.78 -28.88 -91.80
CA LEU A 143 24.13 -28.34 -92.01
C LEU A 143 24.86 -28.21 -90.66
N THR A 144 26.06 -28.77 -90.56
CA THR A 144 26.92 -28.74 -89.36
C THR A 144 28.26 -28.09 -89.68
N LEU A 145 28.65 -27.06 -88.93
CA LEU A 145 29.94 -26.39 -89.08
C LEU A 145 30.78 -26.58 -87.80
N SER A 146 32.02 -27.07 -87.93
CA SER A 146 32.88 -27.35 -86.77
C SER A 146 34.24 -26.64 -86.75
N GLY A 147 34.64 -25.97 -87.84
CA GLY A 147 35.87 -25.17 -87.89
C GLY A 147 35.74 -23.77 -87.27
N THR A 148 36.77 -22.94 -87.44
CA THR A 148 36.75 -21.51 -87.14
C THR A 148 36.28 -20.75 -88.39
N ASN A 149 35.05 -20.24 -88.34
CA ASN A 149 34.31 -19.71 -89.48
C ASN A 149 33.96 -18.24 -89.28
N SER A 150 34.07 -17.42 -90.33
CA SER A 150 33.72 -15.99 -90.30
C SER A 150 32.93 -15.59 -91.54
N PHE A 151 31.64 -15.25 -91.36
CA PHE A 151 30.72 -14.87 -92.43
C PHE A 151 29.93 -13.63 -92.07
N THR A 152 29.73 -12.69 -93.00
CA THR A 152 28.95 -11.47 -92.71
C THR A 152 27.52 -11.80 -92.22
N THR A 153 26.84 -12.71 -92.91
CA THR A 153 25.47 -13.13 -92.58
C THR A 153 25.25 -14.63 -92.69
N THR A 154 24.39 -15.17 -91.84
CA THR A 154 23.90 -16.54 -91.91
C THR A 154 22.38 -16.52 -91.86
N SER A 155 21.72 -17.12 -92.85
CA SER A 155 20.27 -17.23 -92.92
C SER A 155 19.84 -18.70 -92.86
N VAL A 156 18.90 -19.01 -91.98
CA VAL A 156 18.35 -20.36 -91.78
C VAL A 156 16.86 -20.29 -92.01
N THR A 157 16.41 -20.69 -93.20
CA THR A 157 14.99 -20.59 -93.62
C THR A 157 14.28 -21.95 -93.66
N ALA A 158 15.02 -23.06 -93.71
CA ALA A 158 14.48 -24.42 -93.59
C ALA A 158 15.51 -25.37 -92.95
N GLY A 159 15.08 -26.58 -92.57
CA GLY A 159 15.98 -27.61 -92.06
C GLY A 159 16.61 -27.28 -90.70
N THR A 160 17.79 -27.84 -90.43
CA THR A 160 18.52 -27.66 -89.17
C THR A 160 19.94 -27.13 -89.40
N PHE A 161 20.29 -26.02 -88.77
CA PHE A 161 21.66 -25.51 -88.73
C PHE A 161 22.32 -25.84 -87.38
N VAL A 162 23.56 -26.34 -87.38
CA VAL A 162 24.31 -26.67 -86.17
C VAL A 162 25.72 -26.08 -86.22
N ASN A 163 26.05 -25.18 -85.29
CA ASN A 163 27.42 -24.75 -85.05
C ASN A 163 28.03 -25.59 -83.93
N THR A 164 29.16 -26.25 -84.16
CA THR A 164 29.96 -26.93 -83.12
C THR A 164 31.37 -26.37 -83.00
N GLY A 165 31.73 -25.39 -83.84
CA GLY A 165 33.04 -24.71 -83.85
C GLY A 165 32.92 -23.26 -83.40
N THR A 166 33.76 -22.38 -83.97
CA THR A 166 33.59 -20.92 -83.82
C THR A 166 32.95 -20.37 -85.07
N LEU A 167 31.88 -19.58 -84.93
CA LEU A 167 31.21 -18.91 -86.04
C LEU A 167 31.02 -17.43 -85.72
N THR A 168 31.68 -16.55 -86.47
CA THR A 168 31.42 -15.11 -86.42
C THR A 168 30.45 -14.74 -87.52
N THR A 169 29.20 -14.39 -87.19
CA THR A 169 28.15 -14.03 -88.16
C THR A 169 26.94 -13.35 -87.54
N SER A 170 26.24 -12.51 -88.30
CA SER A 170 24.86 -12.11 -87.97
C SER A 170 23.88 -13.19 -88.43
N LEU A 171 23.21 -13.85 -87.49
CA LEU A 171 22.38 -15.02 -87.71
C LEU A 171 20.88 -14.66 -87.72
N THR A 172 20.20 -14.97 -88.82
CA THR A 172 18.72 -14.88 -88.92
C THR A 172 18.12 -16.27 -89.05
N VAL A 173 17.18 -16.62 -88.17
CA VAL A 173 16.59 -17.97 -88.06
C VAL A 173 15.08 -17.92 -88.21
N SER A 174 14.57 -18.55 -89.27
CA SER A 174 13.14 -18.83 -89.52
C SER A 174 12.84 -20.34 -89.59
N ALA A 175 13.81 -21.20 -89.21
CA ALA A 175 13.62 -22.63 -88.99
C ALA A 175 14.31 -23.09 -87.68
N ILE A 176 15.20 -24.11 -87.71
CA ILE A 176 15.85 -24.63 -86.50
C ILE A 176 17.36 -24.35 -86.55
N ALA A 177 17.90 -23.71 -85.52
CA ALA A 177 19.34 -23.53 -85.34
C ALA A 177 19.80 -23.97 -83.94
N SER A 178 20.98 -24.58 -83.87
CA SER A 178 21.62 -25.01 -82.62
C SER A 178 23.06 -24.55 -82.54
N ASN A 179 23.45 -23.92 -81.43
CA ASN A 179 24.83 -23.59 -81.11
C ASN A 179 25.36 -24.55 -80.03
N GLN A 180 26.46 -25.23 -80.34
CA GLN A 180 27.21 -26.13 -79.46
C GLN A 180 28.69 -25.72 -79.31
N GLY A 181 29.10 -24.64 -79.99
CA GLY A 181 30.44 -24.05 -79.88
C GLY A 181 30.36 -22.56 -79.54
N THR A 182 31.18 -21.73 -80.19
CA THR A 182 31.17 -20.27 -80.01
C THR A 182 30.48 -19.59 -81.19
N LEU A 183 29.47 -18.76 -80.92
CA LEU A 183 28.78 -17.93 -81.90
C LEU A 183 29.03 -16.45 -81.56
N ILE A 184 29.58 -15.69 -82.51
CA ILE A 184 29.89 -14.27 -82.36
C ILE A 184 29.09 -13.45 -83.38
N GLY A 185 28.16 -12.63 -82.92
CA GLY A 185 27.32 -11.76 -83.76
C GLY A 185 25.83 -11.85 -83.42
N ASP A 186 25.06 -10.92 -83.98
CA ASP A 186 23.66 -10.72 -83.61
C ASP A 186 22.76 -11.88 -84.05
N ILE A 187 21.77 -12.20 -83.23
CA ILE A 187 20.83 -13.30 -83.49
C ILE A 187 19.42 -12.75 -83.57
N THR A 188 18.73 -12.98 -84.68
CA THR A 188 17.29 -12.76 -84.82
C THR A 188 16.59 -14.08 -85.13
N THR A 189 15.61 -14.47 -84.33
CA THR A 189 14.85 -15.71 -84.54
C THR A 189 13.34 -15.48 -84.50
N THR A 190 12.59 -16.17 -85.35
CA THR A 190 11.12 -16.19 -85.38
C THR A 190 10.54 -17.58 -85.09
N THR A 191 11.40 -18.59 -84.90
CA THR A 191 11.00 -20.01 -84.82
C THR A 191 11.78 -20.77 -83.75
N GLY A 192 12.95 -21.36 -84.02
CA GLY A 192 13.64 -22.22 -83.05
C GLY A 192 15.15 -21.97 -82.99
N PHE A 193 15.66 -21.59 -81.82
CA PHE A 193 17.10 -21.49 -81.56
C PHE A 193 17.47 -22.19 -80.24
N SER A 194 18.55 -22.96 -80.23
CA SER A 194 19.04 -23.67 -79.04
C SER A 194 20.53 -23.46 -78.84
N ASN A 195 20.92 -22.81 -77.74
CA ASN A 195 22.28 -22.82 -77.22
C ASN A 195 22.42 -23.98 -76.22
N VAL A 196 23.11 -25.05 -76.58
CA VAL A 196 23.21 -26.26 -75.75
C VAL A 196 24.25 -26.07 -74.63
N PRO A 197 24.38 -27.00 -73.66
CA PRO A 197 25.43 -26.93 -72.65
C PRO A 197 26.84 -26.80 -73.27
N GLY A 198 27.63 -25.84 -72.77
CA GLY A 198 28.96 -25.53 -73.31
C GLY A 198 28.98 -24.55 -74.48
N GLY A 199 27.83 -24.23 -75.08
CA GLY A 199 27.71 -23.21 -76.12
C GLY A 199 27.90 -21.79 -75.59
N ILE A 200 28.70 -20.98 -76.29
CA ILE A 200 28.98 -19.58 -75.98
C ILE A 200 28.39 -18.69 -77.07
N ILE A 201 27.62 -17.68 -76.68
CA ILE A 201 27.16 -16.61 -77.56
C ILE A 201 27.77 -15.29 -77.11
N SER A 202 28.36 -14.55 -78.05
CA SER A 202 28.81 -13.16 -77.87
C SER A 202 28.17 -12.30 -78.95
N ALA A 203 27.20 -11.47 -78.61
CA ALA A 203 26.43 -10.68 -79.57
C ALA A 203 26.32 -9.22 -79.13
N THR A 204 25.95 -8.32 -80.04
CA THR A 204 25.44 -7.00 -79.61
C THR A 204 24.02 -7.19 -79.13
N THR A 205 23.18 -7.82 -79.96
CA THR A 205 21.76 -8.04 -79.66
C THR A 205 21.31 -9.46 -79.96
N ILE A 206 20.35 -9.94 -79.16
CA ILE A 206 19.57 -11.15 -79.44
C ILE A 206 18.10 -10.75 -79.48
N ALA A 207 17.38 -11.08 -80.55
CA ALA A 207 15.96 -10.80 -80.73
C ALA A 207 15.17 -12.08 -81.03
N ASN A 208 14.33 -12.50 -80.09
CA ASN A 208 13.35 -13.57 -80.27
C ASN A 208 11.97 -12.99 -80.61
N ASN A 209 11.66 -12.92 -81.91
CA ASN A 209 10.48 -12.28 -82.49
C ASN A 209 9.36 -13.28 -82.80
N GLY A 210 9.03 -14.17 -81.85
CA GLY A 210 7.91 -15.11 -81.95
C GLY A 210 8.29 -16.60 -81.89
N GLY A 211 9.57 -16.92 -81.72
CA GLY A 211 10.08 -18.28 -81.63
C GLY A 211 10.28 -18.81 -80.20
N ILE A 212 10.84 -20.01 -80.09
CA ILE A 212 11.36 -20.62 -78.87
C ILE A 212 12.89 -20.52 -78.89
N PHE A 213 13.45 -19.84 -77.90
CA PHE A 213 14.88 -19.71 -77.67
C PHE A 213 15.27 -20.48 -76.41
N PHE A 214 16.10 -21.51 -76.53
CA PHE A 214 16.67 -22.26 -75.40
C PHE A 214 18.11 -21.83 -75.15
N ASN A 215 18.44 -21.51 -73.90
CA ASN A 215 19.80 -21.23 -73.45
C ASN A 215 20.22 -22.14 -72.30
N ASN A 216 21.06 -23.11 -72.60
CA ASN A 216 21.70 -23.98 -71.62
C ASN A 216 23.22 -23.72 -71.49
N GLY A 217 23.75 -22.74 -72.23
CA GLY A 217 25.15 -22.33 -72.23
C GLY A 217 25.35 -20.93 -71.63
N SER A 218 26.26 -20.14 -72.21
CA SER A 218 26.53 -18.75 -71.80
C SER A 218 26.16 -17.78 -72.91
N ILE A 219 25.42 -16.72 -72.56
CA ILE A 219 25.12 -15.58 -73.43
C ILE A 219 25.84 -14.35 -72.88
N THR A 220 26.51 -13.60 -73.76
CA THR A 220 26.98 -12.25 -73.48
C THR A 220 26.50 -11.29 -74.56
N THR A 221 25.73 -10.28 -74.14
CA THR A 221 25.20 -9.22 -75.00
C THR A 221 25.59 -7.85 -74.46
N THR A 222 25.82 -6.87 -75.34
CA THR A 222 26.09 -5.48 -74.94
C THR A 222 24.88 -4.57 -75.13
N GLY A 223 24.02 -4.86 -76.11
CA GLY A 223 22.74 -4.18 -76.37
C GLY A 223 21.52 -4.94 -75.84
N GLY A 224 21.71 -6.15 -75.30
CA GLY A 224 20.71 -6.92 -74.56
C GLY A 224 19.98 -8.00 -75.36
N THR A 225 19.22 -8.81 -74.62
CA THR A 225 18.38 -9.88 -75.16
C THR A 225 16.90 -9.47 -75.09
N THR A 226 16.15 -9.63 -76.18
CA THR A 226 14.72 -9.31 -76.25
C THR A 226 13.90 -10.55 -76.57
N ASN A 227 12.77 -10.73 -75.86
CA ASN A 227 11.78 -11.77 -76.09
C ASN A 227 10.42 -11.12 -76.35
N ALA A 228 9.96 -11.13 -77.60
CA ALA A 228 8.75 -10.44 -78.02
C ALA A 228 7.47 -11.12 -77.51
N ALA A 229 6.33 -10.44 -77.64
CA ALA A 229 5.03 -11.04 -77.35
C ALA A 229 4.79 -12.30 -78.21
N GLY A 230 4.27 -13.36 -77.60
CA GLY A 230 4.08 -14.66 -78.25
C GLY A 230 5.34 -15.54 -78.32
N ALA A 231 6.52 -15.00 -78.00
CA ALA A 231 7.78 -15.74 -78.01
C ALA A 231 8.09 -16.41 -76.66
N THR A 232 8.89 -17.47 -76.66
CA THR A 232 9.32 -18.20 -75.46
C THR A 232 10.84 -18.18 -75.30
N PHE A 233 11.34 -17.72 -74.15
CA PHE A 233 12.76 -17.76 -73.79
C PHE A 233 12.96 -18.69 -72.59
N ASN A 234 13.62 -19.81 -72.80
CA ASN A 234 13.94 -20.78 -71.76
C ASN A 234 15.43 -20.70 -71.45
N THR A 235 15.81 -20.46 -70.20
CA THR A 235 17.23 -20.45 -69.82
C THR A 235 17.50 -21.31 -68.59
N THR A 236 18.55 -22.12 -68.68
CA THR A 236 19.18 -22.82 -67.56
C THR A 236 20.64 -22.42 -67.36
N GLY A 237 21.20 -21.61 -68.26
CA GLY A 237 22.59 -21.16 -68.25
C GLY A 237 22.76 -19.73 -67.75
N THR A 238 23.88 -19.10 -68.13
CA THR A 238 24.22 -17.72 -67.75
C THR A 238 23.77 -16.73 -68.83
N VAL A 239 23.21 -15.60 -68.42
CA VAL A 239 22.86 -14.47 -69.30
C VAL A 239 23.55 -13.20 -68.81
N ASN A 240 24.47 -12.68 -69.62
CA ASN A 240 25.10 -11.37 -69.45
C ASN A 240 24.52 -10.40 -70.50
N GLY A 241 24.17 -9.18 -70.09
CA GLY A 241 23.54 -8.13 -70.90
C GLY A 241 22.03 -7.99 -70.72
N GLY A 242 21.43 -8.75 -69.80
CA GLY A 242 20.05 -8.57 -69.37
C GLY A 242 18.99 -9.13 -70.33
N LEU A 243 17.72 -9.03 -69.92
CA LEU A 243 16.58 -9.51 -70.68
C LEU A 243 15.44 -8.50 -70.67
N THR A 244 14.87 -8.21 -71.84
CA THR A 244 13.59 -7.53 -71.98
C THR A 244 12.54 -8.53 -72.47
N ASN A 245 11.62 -8.93 -71.60
CA ASN A 245 10.59 -9.94 -71.87
C ASN A 245 9.21 -9.30 -72.04
N SER A 246 8.57 -9.56 -73.18
CA SER A 246 7.13 -9.31 -73.43
C SER A 246 6.35 -10.61 -73.73
N GLY A 247 7.04 -11.75 -73.81
CA GLY A 247 6.47 -13.08 -74.04
C GLY A 247 6.56 -13.96 -72.79
N THR A 248 6.82 -15.26 -72.97
CA THR A 248 7.04 -16.21 -71.86
C THR A 248 8.53 -16.40 -71.61
N ALA A 249 9.00 -16.20 -70.39
CA ALA A 249 10.36 -16.47 -69.97
C ALA A 249 10.37 -17.48 -68.82
N ASN A 250 11.07 -18.61 -69.00
CA ASN A 250 11.24 -19.63 -67.98
C ASN A 250 12.73 -19.72 -67.61
N ALA A 251 13.07 -19.39 -66.36
CA ALA A 251 14.46 -19.18 -65.98
C ALA A 251 14.90 -19.99 -64.76
N ARG A 252 16.14 -20.48 -64.80
CA ARG A 252 17.01 -20.85 -63.67
C ARG A 252 18.45 -20.46 -64.00
N GLY A 253 19.33 -20.45 -63.00
CA GLY A 253 20.75 -20.12 -63.21
C GLY A 253 21.09 -18.68 -62.83
N VAL A 254 21.81 -17.95 -63.69
CA VAL A 254 22.37 -16.62 -63.35
C VAL A 254 22.09 -15.57 -64.43
N PHE A 255 21.61 -14.40 -64.00
CA PHE A 255 21.56 -13.17 -64.79
C PHE A 255 22.48 -12.10 -64.18
N ASN A 256 23.56 -11.74 -64.86
CA ASN A 256 24.50 -10.76 -64.27
C ASN A 256 24.03 -9.30 -64.41
N ASP A 257 22.99 -9.04 -65.21
CA ASP A 257 22.43 -7.72 -65.48
C ASP A 257 20.90 -7.70 -65.30
N GLY A 258 20.26 -6.56 -65.57
CA GLY A 258 18.85 -6.32 -65.28
C GLY A 258 17.85 -7.14 -66.12
N ILE A 259 16.70 -7.43 -65.52
CA ILE A 259 15.55 -8.09 -66.16
C ILE A 259 14.39 -7.11 -66.21
N THR A 260 13.84 -6.85 -67.39
CA THR A 260 12.64 -6.06 -67.58
C THR A 260 11.53 -6.94 -68.16
N ASN A 261 10.53 -7.24 -67.35
CA ASN A 261 9.33 -7.97 -67.77
C ASN A 261 8.19 -6.96 -68.02
N GLN A 262 7.68 -6.87 -69.24
CA GLN A 262 6.79 -5.78 -69.68
C GLN A 262 5.64 -6.27 -70.55
N GLY A 263 4.71 -5.38 -70.89
CA GLY A 263 3.51 -5.72 -71.67
C GLY A 263 2.65 -6.77 -70.95
N SER A 264 2.38 -7.89 -71.63
CA SER A 264 1.71 -9.08 -71.08
C SER A 264 2.70 -10.21 -70.76
N GLY A 265 3.97 -9.87 -70.55
CA GLY A 265 5.04 -10.86 -70.35
C GLY A 265 4.86 -11.69 -69.08
N SER A 266 5.12 -12.99 -69.17
CA SER A 266 5.18 -13.92 -68.04
C SER A 266 6.62 -14.34 -67.78
N PHE A 267 7.15 -14.05 -66.60
CA PHE A 267 8.46 -14.49 -66.16
C PHE A 267 8.31 -15.48 -65.00
N ALA A 268 8.67 -16.74 -65.20
CA ALA A 268 8.52 -17.79 -64.21
C ALA A 268 9.86 -18.46 -63.89
N LEU A 269 10.12 -18.68 -62.61
CA LEU A 269 11.26 -19.48 -62.18
C LEU A 269 10.94 -20.97 -62.32
N ILE A 270 11.80 -21.71 -62.99
CA ILE A 270 11.72 -23.18 -63.09
C ILE A 270 12.65 -23.90 -62.09
N ASN A 271 13.54 -23.17 -61.42
CA ASN A 271 14.35 -23.54 -60.25
C ASN A 271 15.03 -22.25 -59.71
N ASP A 272 15.98 -22.38 -58.78
CA ASP A 272 16.71 -21.25 -58.22
C ASP A 272 17.35 -20.37 -59.30
N LEU A 273 17.22 -19.06 -59.09
CA LEU A 273 17.70 -18.02 -59.97
C LEU A 273 18.41 -16.96 -59.14
N THR A 274 19.59 -16.55 -59.60
CA THR A 274 20.32 -15.42 -59.04
C THR A 274 20.44 -14.34 -60.09
N THR A 275 20.23 -13.08 -59.70
CA THR A 275 20.63 -11.93 -60.52
C THR A 275 21.49 -10.98 -59.72
N ASN A 276 22.34 -10.20 -60.38
CA ASN A 276 23.05 -9.07 -59.77
C ASN A 276 22.47 -7.71 -60.23
N GLY A 277 21.39 -7.74 -61.01
CA GLY A 277 20.76 -6.56 -61.61
C GLY A 277 19.44 -6.17 -60.96
N ALA A 278 18.86 -5.09 -61.47
CA ALA A 278 17.51 -4.67 -61.12
C ALA A 278 16.47 -5.53 -61.88
N VAL A 279 15.35 -5.82 -61.24
CA VAL A 279 14.22 -6.52 -61.85
C VAL A 279 13.04 -5.55 -61.92
N THR A 280 12.51 -5.32 -63.12
CA THR A 280 11.34 -4.45 -63.33
C THR A 280 10.19 -5.25 -63.92
N ASN A 281 9.01 -5.15 -63.33
CA ASN A 281 7.79 -5.81 -63.79
C ASN A 281 6.75 -4.72 -64.13
N ASN A 282 6.41 -4.52 -65.40
CA ASN A 282 5.65 -3.37 -65.92
C ASN A 282 4.31 -3.75 -66.57
N ALA A 283 3.41 -2.77 -66.70
CA ALA A 283 2.15 -2.89 -67.43
C ALA A 283 1.19 -3.95 -66.86
N THR A 284 1.08 -5.13 -67.48
CA THR A 284 0.22 -6.24 -67.03
C THR A 284 1.00 -7.54 -66.85
N SER A 285 2.33 -7.45 -66.79
CA SER A 285 3.22 -8.60 -66.73
C SER A 285 3.21 -9.29 -65.36
N SER A 286 3.58 -10.57 -65.32
CA SER A 286 3.61 -11.39 -64.10
C SER A 286 5.00 -11.97 -63.83
N LEU A 287 5.46 -11.88 -62.58
CA LEU A 287 6.67 -12.51 -62.06
C LEU A 287 6.30 -13.60 -61.06
N ALA A 288 6.64 -14.85 -61.36
CA ALA A 288 6.28 -16.03 -60.58
C ALA A 288 7.52 -16.73 -59.99
N VAL A 289 7.71 -16.60 -58.67
CA VAL A 289 8.72 -17.28 -57.84
C VAL A 289 8.07 -18.53 -57.23
N GLN A 290 7.82 -19.54 -58.06
CA GLN A 290 7.04 -20.73 -57.68
C GLN A 290 7.88 -21.99 -57.48
N PHE A 291 8.79 -22.30 -58.41
CA PHE A 291 9.54 -23.56 -58.39
C PHE A 291 10.96 -23.45 -57.81
N GLY A 292 11.46 -22.23 -57.57
CA GLY A 292 12.76 -21.96 -56.94
C GLY A 292 12.83 -20.58 -56.28
N SER A 293 13.95 -20.30 -55.62
CA SER A 293 14.21 -19.03 -54.95
C SER A 293 14.87 -18.03 -55.91
N PHE A 294 14.46 -16.76 -55.83
CA PHE A 294 15.04 -15.67 -56.60
C PHE A 294 15.89 -14.78 -55.69
N THR A 295 17.19 -14.71 -55.90
CA THR A 295 18.12 -14.00 -55.01
C THR A 295 19.06 -13.06 -55.75
N GLY A 296 19.74 -12.19 -54.99
CA GLY A 296 20.75 -11.26 -55.50
C GLY A 296 20.21 -9.98 -56.15
N ILE A 297 18.88 -9.83 -56.22
CA ILE A 297 18.25 -8.66 -56.86
C ILE A 297 18.74 -7.38 -56.17
N THR A 298 19.13 -6.38 -56.94
CA THR A 298 19.43 -5.07 -56.35
C THR A 298 18.12 -4.38 -55.97
N THR A 299 17.31 -4.04 -56.96
CA THR A 299 15.97 -3.47 -56.74
C THR A 299 14.94 -4.23 -57.56
N LEU A 300 13.86 -4.67 -56.92
CA LEU A 300 12.67 -5.16 -57.60
C LEU A 300 11.64 -4.03 -57.66
N THR A 301 11.32 -3.55 -58.85
CA THR A 301 10.26 -2.55 -59.08
C THR A 301 9.07 -3.21 -59.78
N ASN A 302 7.92 -3.28 -59.11
CA ASN A 302 6.67 -3.72 -59.70
C ASN A 302 5.77 -2.52 -60.04
N ASN A 303 5.66 -2.20 -61.31
CA ASN A 303 4.67 -1.27 -61.89
C ASN A 303 3.54 -2.01 -62.63
N SER A 304 3.49 -3.35 -62.56
CA SER A 304 2.43 -4.12 -63.19
C SER A 304 1.13 -3.94 -62.41
N THR A 305 0.06 -3.64 -63.14
CA THR A 305 -1.32 -3.50 -62.64
C THR A 305 -2.03 -4.85 -62.49
N SER A 306 -1.36 -5.96 -62.80
CA SER A 306 -1.94 -7.31 -62.72
C SER A 306 -2.28 -7.71 -61.26
N ALA A 307 -3.38 -8.45 -61.09
CA ALA A 307 -3.72 -9.11 -59.83
C ALA A 307 -2.75 -10.26 -59.46
N THR A 308 -1.92 -10.70 -60.40
CA THR A 308 -0.87 -11.70 -60.20
C THR A 308 0.51 -11.14 -60.57
N ALA A 309 0.71 -9.84 -60.33
CA ALA A 309 1.91 -9.12 -60.75
C ALA A 309 3.21 -9.73 -60.20
N VAL A 310 3.26 -10.02 -58.90
CA VAL A 310 4.37 -10.76 -58.29
C VAL A 310 3.81 -11.84 -57.36
N GLN A 311 4.28 -13.07 -57.50
CA GLN A 311 3.87 -14.19 -56.65
C GLN A 311 5.06 -14.97 -56.12
N VAL A 312 5.17 -15.08 -54.81
CA VAL A 312 6.17 -15.91 -54.11
C VAL A 312 5.46 -17.06 -53.42
N SER A 313 5.72 -18.29 -53.88
CA SER A 313 5.09 -19.49 -53.30
C SER A 313 5.65 -19.84 -51.93
N ALA A 314 4.87 -20.60 -51.15
CA ALA A 314 5.30 -21.12 -49.86
C ALA A 314 6.60 -21.93 -49.97
N GLY A 315 7.50 -21.72 -49.00
CA GLY A 315 8.82 -22.37 -48.96
C GLY A 315 9.81 -21.89 -50.03
N ARG A 316 9.52 -20.80 -50.76
CA ARG A 316 10.45 -20.13 -51.68
C ARG A 316 10.93 -18.81 -51.09
N THR A 317 12.09 -18.33 -51.53
CA THR A 317 12.65 -17.04 -51.11
C THR A 317 12.74 -16.07 -52.27
N LEU A 318 12.34 -14.82 -52.06
CA LEU A 318 12.65 -13.68 -52.91
C LEU A 318 13.53 -12.71 -52.13
N SER A 319 14.77 -12.52 -52.54
CA SER A 319 15.75 -11.66 -51.87
C SER A 319 16.19 -10.51 -52.77
N ALA A 320 16.04 -9.29 -52.28
CA ALA A 320 16.46 -8.06 -52.95
C ALA A 320 17.13 -7.09 -51.96
N THR A 321 17.87 -6.08 -52.44
CA THR A 321 18.26 -4.96 -51.55
C THR A 321 17.02 -4.16 -51.17
N SER A 322 16.21 -3.77 -52.16
CA SER A 322 14.91 -3.11 -51.95
C SER A 322 13.83 -3.68 -52.87
N ILE A 323 12.58 -3.62 -52.40
CA ILE A 323 11.40 -3.98 -53.19
C ILE A 323 10.45 -2.78 -53.19
N ILE A 324 9.94 -2.41 -54.36
CA ILE A 324 8.98 -1.32 -54.54
C ILE A 324 7.78 -1.86 -55.34
N ASN A 325 6.62 -1.91 -54.72
CA ASN A 325 5.35 -2.25 -55.34
C ASN A 325 4.53 -0.98 -55.61
N ASN A 326 4.61 -0.47 -56.83
CA ASN A 326 3.91 0.76 -57.23
C ASN A 326 2.45 0.52 -57.63
N ALA A 327 2.16 -0.65 -58.21
CA ALA A 327 0.83 -1.01 -58.72
C ALA A 327 0.58 -2.52 -58.58
N GLY A 328 -0.69 -2.92 -58.71
CA GLY A 328 -1.08 -4.34 -58.77
C GLY A 328 -0.79 -5.10 -57.48
N THR A 329 -0.88 -6.43 -57.55
CA THR A 329 -0.78 -7.28 -56.36
C THR A 329 0.55 -8.00 -56.27
N PHE A 330 1.27 -7.76 -55.18
CA PHE A 330 2.41 -8.55 -54.73
C PHE A 330 1.91 -9.55 -53.69
N THR A 331 2.04 -10.85 -53.96
CA THR A 331 1.62 -11.93 -53.04
C THR A 331 2.83 -12.70 -52.52
N ASN A 332 3.01 -12.73 -51.19
CA ASN A 332 4.05 -13.49 -50.52
C ASN A 332 3.48 -14.62 -49.64
N GLY A 333 3.55 -15.85 -50.12
CA GLY A 333 3.34 -17.06 -49.33
C GLY A 333 4.63 -17.67 -48.75
N GLY A 334 5.81 -17.19 -49.15
CA GLY A 334 7.13 -17.70 -48.77
C GLY A 334 7.91 -16.72 -47.89
N THR A 335 9.18 -16.50 -48.22
CA THR A 335 10.05 -15.53 -47.53
C THR A 335 10.45 -14.42 -48.49
N VAL A 336 10.15 -13.18 -48.12
CA VAL A 336 10.70 -11.97 -48.75
C VAL A 336 11.80 -11.42 -47.86
N THR A 337 12.99 -11.19 -48.39
CA THR A 337 14.10 -10.62 -47.64
C THR A 337 14.61 -9.37 -48.33
N THR A 338 14.64 -8.27 -47.57
CA THR A 338 15.17 -6.97 -48.00
C THR A 338 16.14 -6.41 -46.96
N THR A 339 17.13 -5.64 -47.41
CA THR A 339 18.07 -4.94 -46.52
C THR A 339 17.78 -3.45 -46.40
N ALA A 340 17.17 -2.86 -47.44
CA ALA A 340 16.70 -1.48 -47.49
C ALA A 340 15.16 -1.36 -47.44
N GLY A 341 14.47 -2.46 -47.14
CA GLY A 341 13.02 -2.51 -46.92
C GLY A 341 12.16 -2.81 -48.15
N THR A 342 10.90 -3.11 -47.86
CA THR A 342 9.83 -3.31 -48.85
C THR A 342 8.87 -2.14 -48.80
N THR A 343 8.60 -1.50 -49.93
CA THR A 343 7.66 -0.39 -50.05
C THR A 343 6.45 -0.82 -50.87
N ASN A 344 5.25 -0.66 -50.33
CA ASN A 344 3.98 -0.77 -51.06
C ASN A 344 3.38 0.63 -51.23
N ALA A 345 3.45 1.19 -52.44
CA ALA A 345 2.94 2.52 -52.72
C ALA A 345 1.40 2.53 -52.81
N ALA A 346 0.80 3.72 -52.94
CA ALA A 346 -0.66 3.90 -52.92
C ALA A 346 -1.43 3.10 -53.98
N GLY A 347 -0.85 2.84 -55.16
CA GLY A 347 -1.45 2.00 -56.20
C GLY A 347 -1.27 0.49 -56.01
N GLY A 348 -0.48 0.08 -55.01
CA GLY A 348 -0.08 -1.30 -54.77
C GLY A 348 -0.95 -2.01 -53.74
N THR A 349 -1.12 -3.32 -53.95
CA THR A 349 -1.63 -4.26 -52.96
C THR A 349 -0.51 -5.22 -52.55
N PHE A 350 -0.16 -5.25 -51.28
CA PHE A 350 0.81 -6.20 -50.72
C PHE A 350 0.10 -7.22 -49.84
N THR A 351 0.05 -8.47 -50.28
CA THR A 351 -0.58 -9.57 -49.53
C THR A 351 0.50 -10.53 -49.06
N THR A 352 0.52 -10.85 -47.77
CA THR A 352 1.48 -11.82 -47.23
C THR A 352 0.85 -12.77 -46.23
N THR A 353 1.23 -14.05 -46.31
CA THR A 353 0.96 -15.09 -45.30
C THR A 353 2.25 -15.74 -44.80
N GLY A 354 3.39 -15.24 -45.25
CA GLY A 354 4.73 -15.79 -45.02
C GLY A 354 5.58 -14.87 -44.15
N THR A 355 6.90 -14.89 -44.41
CA THR A 355 7.86 -14.03 -43.68
C THR A 355 8.30 -12.86 -44.57
N VAL A 356 8.35 -11.65 -44.02
CA VAL A 356 8.99 -10.48 -44.65
C VAL A 356 10.09 -9.97 -43.72
N ASN A 357 11.34 -9.97 -44.19
CA ASN A 357 12.49 -9.43 -43.48
C ASN A 357 12.89 -8.08 -44.08
N GLY A 358 13.20 -7.11 -43.21
CA GLY A 358 13.66 -5.76 -43.60
C GLY A 358 12.61 -4.66 -43.45
N GLY A 359 11.46 -4.96 -42.85
CA GLY A 359 10.37 -4.01 -42.64
C GLY A 359 9.48 -3.78 -43.87
N LEU A 360 8.40 -3.04 -43.65
CA LEU A 360 7.39 -2.71 -44.66
C LEU A 360 6.95 -1.26 -44.52
N THR A 361 7.11 -0.47 -45.57
CA THR A 361 6.48 0.84 -45.70
C THR A 361 5.23 0.69 -46.56
N ASN A 362 4.06 1.01 -46.03
CA ASN A 362 2.78 0.89 -46.74
C ASN A 362 2.09 2.25 -46.92
N SER A 363 1.66 2.54 -48.15
CA SER A 363 0.76 3.65 -48.49
C SER A 363 -0.44 3.20 -49.32
N GLY A 364 -0.51 1.91 -49.67
CA GLY A 364 -1.60 1.29 -50.42
C GLY A 364 -2.42 0.33 -49.56
N THR A 365 -2.81 -0.80 -50.14
CA THR A 365 -3.49 -1.88 -49.41
C THR A 365 -2.50 -2.95 -48.95
N ALA A 366 -2.39 -3.20 -47.65
CA ALA A 366 -1.63 -4.31 -47.10
C ALA A 366 -2.57 -5.33 -46.43
N ASN A 367 -2.47 -6.60 -46.83
CA ASN A 367 -3.20 -7.72 -46.25
C ASN A 367 -2.17 -8.68 -45.64
N ALA A 368 -2.05 -8.70 -44.31
CA ALA A 368 -0.93 -9.34 -43.65
C ALA A 368 -1.36 -10.46 -42.69
N ALA A 369 -0.66 -11.58 -42.81
CA ALA A 369 -0.57 -12.70 -41.88
C ALA A 369 0.87 -13.24 -41.89
N GLY A 370 1.23 -14.10 -40.94
CA GLY A 370 2.59 -14.63 -40.82
C GLY A 370 3.49 -13.72 -39.98
N THR A 371 4.69 -13.40 -40.47
CA THR A 371 5.71 -12.68 -39.70
C THR A 371 6.31 -11.52 -40.48
N LEU A 372 6.33 -10.32 -39.89
CA LEU A 372 7.05 -9.15 -40.37
C LEU A 372 8.22 -8.89 -39.41
N ASN A 373 9.45 -9.11 -39.88
CA ASN A 373 10.68 -8.86 -39.15
C ASN A 373 11.23 -7.48 -39.53
N GLY A 374 10.99 -6.50 -38.67
CA GLY A 374 11.33 -5.10 -38.87
C GLY A 374 10.14 -4.18 -38.58
N ASN A 375 10.38 -2.88 -38.70
CA ASN A 375 9.32 -1.89 -38.50
C ASN A 375 8.33 -1.93 -39.67
N VAL A 376 7.06 -1.67 -39.35
CA VAL A 376 6.00 -1.44 -40.31
C VAL A 376 5.58 0.02 -40.20
N ASP A 377 5.81 0.77 -41.26
CA ASP A 377 5.44 2.18 -41.39
C ASP A 377 4.23 2.29 -42.32
N HIS A 378 3.03 2.24 -41.74
CA HIS A 378 1.75 2.30 -42.46
C HIS A 378 1.31 3.75 -42.64
N GLN A 379 1.95 4.46 -43.58
CA GLN A 379 1.79 5.90 -43.78
C GLN A 379 0.37 6.31 -44.21
N SER A 380 -0.28 5.50 -45.06
CA SER A 380 -1.63 5.76 -45.58
C SER A 380 -2.30 4.49 -46.11
N GLY A 381 -3.60 4.58 -46.40
CA GLY A 381 -4.38 3.44 -46.93
C GLY A 381 -4.78 2.46 -45.82
N THR A 382 -4.96 1.19 -46.18
CA THR A 382 -5.48 0.16 -45.25
C THR A 382 -4.44 -0.91 -44.98
N PHE A 383 -4.20 -1.21 -43.71
CA PHE A 383 -3.44 -2.38 -43.26
C PHE A 383 -4.39 -3.32 -42.55
N THR A 384 -4.70 -4.46 -43.17
CA THR A 384 -5.62 -5.46 -42.63
C THR A 384 -4.84 -6.66 -42.14
N VAL A 385 -5.01 -7.03 -40.88
CA VAL A 385 -4.56 -8.31 -40.33
C VAL A 385 -5.57 -9.37 -40.75
N THR A 386 -5.23 -10.13 -41.78
CA THR A 386 -6.13 -11.11 -42.41
C THR A 386 -6.03 -12.52 -41.80
N GLY A 387 -5.04 -12.75 -40.93
CA GLY A 387 -4.80 -13.97 -40.18
C GLY A 387 -3.81 -13.68 -39.05
N ALA A 388 -3.37 -14.69 -38.29
CA ALA A 388 -2.41 -14.48 -37.21
C ALA A 388 -1.14 -13.79 -37.74
N LEU A 389 -0.79 -12.65 -37.15
CA LEU A 389 0.33 -11.81 -37.57
C LEU A 389 1.25 -11.50 -36.39
N THR A 390 2.55 -11.67 -36.60
CA THR A 390 3.59 -11.21 -35.68
C THR A 390 4.43 -10.12 -36.34
N VAL A 391 4.53 -8.96 -35.69
CA VAL A 391 5.39 -7.86 -36.09
C VAL A 391 6.52 -7.73 -35.07
N ASN A 392 7.71 -8.21 -35.43
CA ASN A 392 8.91 -8.12 -34.62
C ASN A 392 9.56 -6.73 -34.79
N GLY A 393 8.85 -5.70 -34.35
CA GLY A 393 9.22 -4.30 -34.52
C GLY A 393 8.13 -3.34 -34.05
N THR A 394 8.22 -2.10 -34.52
CA THR A 394 7.15 -1.10 -34.31
C THR A 394 6.21 -1.10 -35.51
N LEU A 395 4.90 -1.14 -35.27
CA LEU A 395 3.87 -0.84 -36.25
C LEU A 395 3.35 0.58 -35.98
N THR A 396 3.58 1.49 -36.91
CA THR A 396 3.12 2.88 -36.83
C THR A 396 2.09 3.13 -37.92
N THR A 397 0.93 3.68 -37.54
CA THR A 397 -0.07 4.19 -38.48
C THR A 397 0.22 5.68 -38.75
N GLY A 398 0.14 6.14 -39.98
CA GLY A 398 0.27 7.54 -40.37
C GLY A 398 -1.07 8.28 -40.39
N ALA A 399 -1.04 9.58 -40.66
CA ALA A 399 -2.18 10.50 -40.49
C ALA A 399 -3.46 10.13 -41.25
N ALA A 400 -3.38 9.42 -42.38
CA ALA A 400 -4.51 9.04 -43.23
C ALA A 400 -4.52 7.52 -43.47
N SER A 401 -4.45 6.76 -42.38
CA SER A 401 -4.28 5.32 -42.42
C SER A 401 -5.21 4.58 -41.46
N ASP A 402 -5.66 3.40 -41.89
CA ASP A 402 -6.49 2.51 -41.08
C ASP A 402 -5.75 1.20 -40.82
N LEU A 403 -5.67 0.78 -39.56
CA LEU A 403 -5.22 -0.55 -39.14
C LEU A 403 -6.44 -1.36 -38.68
N ILE A 404 -6.74 -2.43 -39.41
CA ILE A 404 -7.91 -3.27 -39.16
C ILE A 404 -7.45 -4.67 -38.74
N VAL A 405 -7.79 -5.07 -37.51
CA VAL A 405 -7.50 -6.41 -36.98
C VAL A 405 -8.80 -7.21 -36.99
N SER A 406 -9.04 -7.96 -38.07
CA SER A 406 -10.32 -8.64 -38.32
C SER A 406 -10.19 -10.14 -38.61
N GLY A 407 -9.15 -10.58 -39.32
CA GLY A 407 -8.98 -11.98 -39.73
C GLY A 407 -8.17 -12.86 -38.76
N GLY A 408 -7.36 -12.27 -37.88
CA GLY A 408 -6.60 -12.98 -36.85
C GLY A 408 -5.95 -12.06 -35.82
N ASP A 409 -5.25 -12.65 -34.85
CA ASP A 409 -4.62 -11.90 -33.77
C ASP A 409 -3.32 -11.21 -34.23
N LEU A 410 -3.05 -10.04 -33.66
CA LEU A 410 -1.83 -9.27 -33.90
C LEU A 410 -0.93 -9.31 -32.66
N ASN A 411 0.29 -9.83 -32.82
CA ASN A 411 1.34 -9.72 -31.82
C ASN A 411 2.38 -8.71 -32.31
N VAL A 412 2.66 -7.66 -31.53
CA VAL A 412 3.58 -6.59 -31.92
C VAL A 412 4.35 -6.07 -30.72
N THR A 413 5.60 -5.64 -30.89
CA THR A 413 6.35 -5.06 -29.76
C THR A 413 5.78 -3.71 -29.37
N THR A 414 5.66 -2.81 -30.34
CA THR A 414 5.14 -1.45 -30.14
C THR A 414 4.12 -1.11 -31.22
N LEU A 415 2.92 -0.68 -30.81
CA LEU A 415 1.90 -0.16 -31.71
C LEU A 415 1.68 1.33 -31.44
N ILE A 416 1.89 2.16 -32.46
CA ILE A 416 1.69 3.61 -32.39
C ILE A 416 0.61 3.99 -33.39
N ASN A 417 -0.52 4.48 -32.89
CA ASN A 417 -1.54 5.09 -33.73
C ASN A 417 -1.26 6.59 -33.89
N GLN A 418 -0.93 7.07 -35.09
CA GLN A 418 -0.82 8.51 -35.41
C GLN A 418 -1.86 8.95 -36.45
N SER A 419 -2.81 8.07 -36.78
CA SER A 419 -3.88 8.40 -37.72
C SER A 419 -4.79 9.46 -37.16
N ASN A 420 -5.21 10.39 -38.01
CA ASN A 420 -6.21 11.40 -37.69
C ASN A 420 -7.62 10.94 -38.08
N ALA A 421 -7.79 9.67 -38.50
CA ALA A 421 -9.09 9.15 -38.88
C ALA A 421 -10.04 9.17 -37.68
N MET A 422 -11.15 9.88 -37.84
CA MET A 422 -12.20 10.02 -36.82
C MET A 422 -12.98 8.73 -36.59
N VAL A 423 -12.84 7.76 -37.49
CA VAL A 423 -13.54 6.48 -37.50
C VAL A 423 -12.54 5.42 -37.97
N HIS A 424 -12.25 4.43 -37.11
CA HIS A 424 -11.48 3.22 -37.45
C HIS A 424 -9.98 3.41 -37.77
N ALA A 425 -9.30 4.43 -37.22
CA ALA A 425 -7.84 4.54 -37.30
C ALA A 425 -7.13 3.25 -36.85
N VAL A 426 -7.55 2.71 -35.71
CA VAL A 426 -7.26 1.32 -35.31
C VAL A 426 -8.56 0.65 -34.93
N TRP A 427 -8.86 -0.49 -35.54
CA TRP A 427 -10.06 -1.30 -35.25
C TRP A 427 -9.66 -2.71 -34.86
N ILE A 428 -10.04 -3.13 -33.66
CA ILE A 428 -9.85 -4.49 -33.16
C ILE A 428 -11.21 -5.16 -33.13
N ASP A 429 -11.46 -6.06 -34.07
CA ASP A 429 -12.77 -6.66 -34.26
C ASP A 429 -13.12 -7.67 -33.15
N ALA A 430 -14.41 -7.95 -32.98
CA ALA A 430 -14.89 -8.87 -31.96
C ALA A 430 -14.24 -10.26 -32.09
N GLY A 431 -13.72 -10.78 -30.98
CA GLY A 431 -13.02 -12.06 -30.94
C GLY A 431 -11.61 -12.07 -31.55
N ARG A 432 -11.02 -10.89 -31.83
CA ARG A 432 -9.60 -10.72 -32.15
C ARG A 432 -8.84 -10.14 -30.97
N THR A 433 -7.54 -10.43 -30.92
CA THR A 433 -6.64 -9.90 -29.89
C THR A 433 -5.49 -9.11 -30.52
N VAL A 434 -5.17 -7.97 -29.93
CA VAL A 434 -3.90 -7.27 -30.12
C VAL A 434 -3.07 -7.41 -28.86
N ASN A 435 -1.89 -8.00 -28.97
CA ASN A 435 -0.90 -8.07 -27.91
C ASN A 435 0.25 -7.11 -28.23
N ALA A 436 0.40 -6.06 -27.41
CA ALA A 436 1.48 -5.11 -27.50
C ALA A 436 2.27 -5.02 -26.19
N THR A 437 3.58 -4.78 -26.24
CA THR A 437 4.31 -4.36 -25.03
C THR A 437 3.97 -2.91 -24.70
N THR A 438 4.01 -2.05 -25.72
CA THR A 438 3.66 -0.63 -25.64
C THR A 438 2.61 -0.31 -26.69
N PHE A 439 1.54 0.37 -26.27
CA PHE A 439 0.54 0.92 -27.17
C PHE A 439 0.39 2.42 -26.90
N THR A 440 0.50 3.23 -27.95
CA THR A 440 0.30 4.67 -27.90
C THR A 440 -0.75 5.07 -28.91
N ASN A 441 -1.79 5.77 -28.46
CA ASN A 441 -2.71 6.47 -29.32
C ASN A 441 -2.32 7.95 -29.34
N SER A 442 -1.67 8.43 -30.41
CA SER A 442 -1.24 9.83 -30.57
C SER A 442 -2.25 10.70 -31.31
N GLY A 443 -3.40 10.15 -31.73
CA GLY A 443 -4.47 10.86 -32.43
C GLY A 443 -5.50 9.90 -33.04
N GLY A 444 -6.65 10.43 -33.45
CA GLY A 444 -7.72 9.64 -34.09
C GLY A 444 -8.38 8.59 -33.19
N GLN A 445 -9.21 7.74 -33.78
CA GLN A 445 -10.04 6.78 -33.06
C GLN A 445 -9.45 5.37 -32.98
N VAL A 446 -9.19 4.88 -31.76
CA VAL A 446 -9.00 3.46 -31.48
C VAL A 446 -10.34 2.84 -31.10
N SER A 447 -10.74 1.76 -31.77
CA SER A 447 -11.99 1.02 -31.49
C SER A 447 -11.65 -0.40 -31.08
N VAL A 448 -12.08 -0.79 -29.87
CA VAL A 448 -11.81 -2.10 -29.28
C VAL A 448 -13.13 -2.84 -29.12
N SER A 449 -13.38 -3.76 -30.04
CA SER A 449 -14.47 -4.75 -29.98
C SER A 449 -14.01 -6.11 -29.49
N GLY A 450 -12.74 -6.45 -29.75
CA GLY A 450 -12.07 -7.64 -29.22
C GLY A 450 -11.29 -7.34 -27.94
N VAL A 451 -10.03 -7.77 -27.91
CA VAL A 451 -9.14 -7.62 -26.75
C VAL A 451 -7.89 -6.83 -27.13
N LEU A 452 -7.57 -5.80 -26.34
CA LEU A 452 -6.30 -5.08 -26.40
C LEU A 452 -5.50 -5.37 -25.12
N ASN A 453 -4.39 -6.08 -25.27
CA ASN A 453 -3.44 -6.33 -24.19
C ASN A 453 -2.24 -5.40 -24.35
N ALA A 454 -1.90 -4.66 -23.29
CA ALA A 454 -0.67 -3.88 -23.24
C ALA A 454 0.03 -4.09 -21.89
N THR A 455 1.32 -4.45 -21.94
CA THR A 455 2.13 -4.64 -20.72
C THR A 455 2.37 -3.31 -20.00
N ASN A 456 2.68 -2.26 -20.76
CA ASN A 456 2.86 -0.91 -20.24
C ASN A 456 1.54 -0.13 -20.24
N THR A 457 1.50 0.95 -19.44
CA THR A 457 0.38 1.89 -19.47
C THR A 457 0.20 2.45 -20.89
N ILE A 458 -1.02 2.35 -21.40
CA ILE A 458 -1.42 2.93 -22.68
C ILE A 458 -1.44 4.45 -22.56
N LEU A 459 -0.71 5.14 -23.42
CA LEU A 459 -0.84 6.59 -23.56
C LEU A 459 -1.92 6.91 -24.59
N ASN A 460 -2.94 7.66 -24.20
CA ASN A 460 -4.07 8.01 -25.05
C ASN A 460 -4.20 9.54 -25.23
N ASP A 461 -3.92 10.03 -26.42
CA ASP A 461 -4.02 11.43 -26.88
C ASP A 461 -5.09 11.61 -27.97
N GLY A 462 -5.94 10.61 -28.17
CA GLY A 462 -7.06 10.67 -29.10
C GLY A 462 -8.29 9.98 -28.52
N LYS A 463 -9.27 9.68 -29.38
CA LYS A 463 -10.48 8.99 -28.99
C LYS A 463 -10.24 7.50 -28.83
N MET A 464 -10.70 6.93 -27.72
CA MET A 464 -10.73 5.48 -27.53
C MET A 464 -12.15 5.02 -27.27
N ILE A 465 -12.67 4.12 -28.11
CA ILE A 465 -13.97 3.47 -27.90
C ILE A 465 -13.71 2.02 -27.50
N ILE A 466 -14.20 1.63 -26.34
CA ILE A 466 -14.25 0.24 -25.88
C ILE A 466 -15.71 -0.15 -25.95
N ASP A 467 -16.07 -0.98 -26.91
CA ASP A 467 -17.47 -1.38 -27.09
C ASP A 467 -17.90 -2.39 -26.01
N ALA A 468 -19.16 -2.81 -26.04
CA ALA A 468 -19.73 -3.70 -25.01
C ALA A 468 -19.02 -5.07 -24.90
N THR A 469 -18.40 -5.56 -25.97
CA THR A 469 -17.63 -6.81 -25.97
C THR A 469 -16.13 -6.58 -25.77
N GLY A 470 -15.70 -5.33 -25.89
CA GLY A 470 -14.33 -4.88 -25.83
C GLY A 470 -13.71 -5.05 -24.45
N THR A 471 -12.48 -5.55 -24.43
CA THR A 471 -11.67 -5.64 -23.20
C THR A 471 -10.31 -5.01 -23.42
N VAL A 472 -9.89 -4.14 -22.51
CA VAL A 472 -8.52 -3.62 -22.44
C VAL A 472 -7.85 -4.15 -21.19
N ASN A 473 -6.81 -4.97 -21.34
CA ASN A 473 -6.01 -5.48 -20.22
C ASN A 473 -4.72 -4.65 -20.08
N ALA A 474 -4.88 -3.41 -19.63
CA ALA A 474 -3.79 -2.47 -19.36
C ALA A 474 -4.30 -1.31 -18.50
N SER A 475 -3.38 -0.57 -17.88
CA SER A 475 -3.70 0.77 -17.39
C SER A 475 -3.68 1.77 -18.55
N ILE A 476 -4.49 2.83 -18.47
CA ILE A 476 -4.60 3.87 -19.49
C ILE A 476 -4.32 5.23 -18.86
N ASN A 477 -3.50 6.05 -19.52
CA ASN A 477 -3.34 7.46 -19.22
C ASN A 477 -3.87 8.29 -20.40
N SER A 478 -5.02 8.93 -20.23
CA SER A 478 -5.62 9.83 -21.21
C SER A 478 -5.17 11.27 -20.99
N ILE A 479 -4.67 11.89 -22.05
CA ILE A 479 -4.16 13.28 -22.06
C ILE A 479 -4.90 14.18 -23.05
N SER A 480 -5.86 13.65 -23.81
CA SER A 480 -6.74 14.43 -24.67
C SER A 480 -8.02 13.64 -24.97
N GLU A 481 -8.95 14.31 -25.64
CA GLU A 481 -10.26 13.81 -26.06
C GLU A 481 -10.99 13.00 -24.98
N TYR A 482 -11.64 11.89 -25.36
CA TYR A 482 -12.39 11.07 -24.43
C TYR A 482 -12.22 9.57 -24.66
N ILE A 483 -12.43 8.81 -23.59
CA ILE A 483 -12.62 7.36 -23.61
C ILE A 483 -14.12 7.10 -23.55
N ALA A 484 -14.71 6.46 -24.56
CA ALA A 484 -16.06 5.91 -24.49
C ALA A 484 -15.99 4.46 -24.02
N LEU A 485 -16.50 4.20 -22.82
CA LEU A 485 -16.39 2.92 -22.13
C LEU A 485 -17.75 2.20 -22.05
N ASN A 486 -17.93 1.16 -22.86
CA ASN A 486 -19.09 0.26 -22.79
C ASN A 486 -18.69 -1.15 -22.35
N GLY A 487 -17.41 -1.53 -22.52
CA GLY A 487 -16.86 -2.83 -22.14
C GLY A 487 -16.06 -2.80 -20.85
N THR A 488 -14.90 -3.46 -20.83
CA THR A 488 -14.10 -3.62 -19.60
C THR A 488 -12.67 -3.11 -19.76
N ILE A 489 -12.18 -2.37 -18.75
CA ILE A 489 -10.76 -2.05 -18.57
C ILE A 489 -10.26 -2.77 -17.32
N ASN A 490 -9.37 -3.75 -17.51
CA ASN A 490 -8.71 -4.49 -16.43
C ASN A 490 -7.39 -3.80 -16.02
N GLY A 491 -7.51 -2.57 -15.55
CA GLY A 491 -6.38 -1.74 -15.11
C GLY A 491 -6.86 -0.42 -14.52
N ASN A 492 -5.92 0.49 -14.26
CA ASN A 492 -6.23 1.85 -13.80
C ASN A 492 -6.50 2.77 -15.01
N VAL A 493 -7.35 3.76 -14.84
CA VAL A 493 -7.54 4.84 -15.82
C VAL A 493 -7.16 6.16 -15.17
N THR A 494 -6.21 6.88 -15.74
CA THR A 494 -5.84 8.23 -15.32
C THR A 494 -6.22 9.22 -16.41
N ILE A 495 -6.95 10.27 -16.07
CA ILE A 495 -7.23 11.42 -16.94
C ILE A 495 -6.29 12.55 -16.49
N SER A 496 -5.22 12.78 -17.24
CA SER A 496 -4.10 13.69 -16.87
C SER A 496 -4.20 15.08 -17.50
N ALA A 497 -5.18 15.30 -18.37
CA ALA A 497 -5.51 16.59 -18.99
C ALA A 497 -7.03 16.84 -18.92
N PRO A 498 -7.52 18.06 -19.23
CA PRO A 498 -8.96 18.34 -19.30
C PRO A 498 -9.63 17.51 -20.43
N SER A 499 -10.12 16.34 -20.06
CA SER A 499 -10.58 15.26 -20.95
C SER A 499 -11.63 14.42 -20.22
N GLN A 500 -12.32 13.50 -20.91
CA GLN A 500 -13.47 12.78 -20.35
C GLN A 500 -13.34 11.25 -20.41
N LEU A 501 -13.83 10.56 -19.39
CA LEU A 501 -14.18 9.14 -19.41
C LEU A 501 -15.70 9.03 -19.42
N ASN A 502 -16.29 8.62 -20.54
CA ASN A 502 -17.75 8.52 -20.71
C ASN A 502 -18.15 7.05 -20.68
N SER A 503 -18.70 6.59 -19.56
CA SER A 503 -19.16 5.21 -19.42
C SER A 503 -20.62 5.06 -19.86
N GLY A 504 -20.87 4.23 -20.87
CA GLY A 504 -22.21 3.88 -21.36
C GLY A 504 -22.76 2.56 -20.80
N GLY A 505 -22.07 1.96 -19.82
CA GLY A 505 -22.37 0.61 -19.32
C GLY A 505 -21.13 -0.18 -18.89
N GLY A 506 -19.92 0.36 -19.13
CA GLY A 506 -18.69 -0.38 -18.92
C GLY A 506 -18.12 -0.30 -17.51
N SER A 507 -17.03 -1.04 -17.31
CA SER A 507 -16.36 -1.18 -16.02
C SER A 507 -14.85 -0.92 -16.10
N VAL A 508 -14.32 -0.31 -15.04
CA VAL A 508 -12.88 -0.21 -14.78
C VAL A 508 -12.61 -0.98 -13.51
N SER A 509 -11.84 -2.07 -13.60
CA SER A 509 -11.53 -2.93 -12.45
C SER A 509 -10.62 -2.23 -11.44
N GLY A 510 -9.71 -1.38 -11.92
CA GLY A 510 -8.82 -0.57 -11.09
C GLY A 510 -9.36 0.83 -10.78
N ARG A 511 -8.44 1.71 -10.37
CA ARG A 511 -8.76 3.08 -9.99
C ARG A 511 -8.97 3.97 -11.21
N VAL A 512 -10.01 4.80 -11.17
CA VAL A 512 -10.17 5.98 -12.03
C VAL A 512 -9.60 7.20 -11.30
N THR A 513 -8.59 7.84 -11.86
CA THR A 513 -7.92 9.02 -11.30
C THR A 513 -8.14 10.24 -12.20
N LEU A 514 -8.89 11.22 -11.72
CA LEU A 514 -9.08 12.51 -12.37
C LEU A 514 -7.99 13.47 -11.89
N ALA A 515 -6.82 13.43 -12.53
CA ALA A 515 -5.57 14.00 -12.00
C ALA A 515 -5.43 15.52 -12.19
N THR A 516 -6.32 16.16 -12.94
CA THR A 516 -6.29 17.61 -13.21
C THR A 516 -7.68 18.25 -13.16
N ALA A 517 -7.73 19.57 -12.98
CA ALA A 517 -8.97 20.33 -13.11
C ALA A 517 -9.52 20.24 -14.54
N GLY A 518 -10.83 20.09 -14.69
CA GLY A 518 -11.50 19.85 -15.97
C GLY A 518 -11.48 18.40 -16.45
N ALA A 519 -10.86 17.47 -15.72
CA ALA A 519 -11.02 16.04 -15.97
C ALA A 519 -12.41 15.58 -15.50
N ILE A 520 -13.12 14.82 -16.35
CA ILE A 520 -14.50 14.38 -16.11
C ILE A 520 -14.59 12.86 -16.20
N ALA A 521 -15.32 12.23 -15.28
CA ALA A 521 -15.86 10.89 -15.48
C ALA A 521 -17.39 10.98 -15.47
N ASP A 522 -18.01 10.67 -16.60
CA ASP A 522 -19.46 10.77 -16.85
C ASP A 522 -20.07 9.39 -17.08
N VAL A 523 -21.28 9.17 -16.56
CA VAL A 523 -22.09 7.98 -16.80
C VAL A 523 -23.26 8.34 -17.71
N ALA A 524 -23.05 8.15 -19.01
CA ALA A 524 -23.96 8.59 -20.07
C ALA A 524 -24.96 7.50 -20.52
N GLY A 525 -24.90 6.29 -19.96
CA GLY A 525 -25.71 5.13 -20.37
C GLY A 525 -26.06 4.21 -19.21
N VAL A 526 -26.22 2.90 -19.44
CA VAL A 526 -26.92 1.95 -18.52
C VAL A 526 -26.38 1.90 -17.07
N GLY A 527 -25.13 2.32 -16.85
CA GLY A 527 -24.49 2.42 -15.53
C GLY A 527 -22.96 2.37 -15.65
N ALA A 528 -22.24 2.46 -14.54
CA ALA A 528 -20.79 2.28 -14.52
C ALA A 528 -20.31 1.61 -13.24
N SER A 529 -19.22 0.86 -13.32
CA SER A 529 -18.52 0.33 -12.15
C SER A 529 -17.03 0.68 -12.21
N PHE A 530 -16.53 1.35 -11.18
CA PHE A 530 -15.12 1.71 -11.06
C PHE A 530 -14.52 1.03 -9.81
N GLY A 531 -13.29 0.53 -9.90
CA GLY A 531 -12.59 -0.10 -8.79
C GLY A 531 -12.51 0.85 -7.60
N SER A 532 -11.95 2.04 -7.80
CA SER A 532 -12.03 3.19 -6.90
C SER A 532 -11.96 4.49 -7.70
N VAL A 533 -12.33 5.62 -7.11
CA VAL A 533 -12.25 6.94 -7.78
C VAL A 533 -11.45 7.90 -6.92
N ALA A 534 -10.46 8.57 -7.53
CA ALA A 534 -9.72 9.67 -6.93
C ALA A 534 -9.75 10.88 -7.87
N GLY A 535 -9.68 12.09 -7.31
CA GLY A 535 -9.73 13.30 -8.13
C GLY A 535 -9.33 14.56 -7.37
N VAL A 536 -8.80 15.53 -8.10
CA VAL A 536 -8.39 16.83 -7.56
C VAL A 536 -9.53 17.86 -7.64
N ALA A 537 -9.38 18.98 -6.94
CA ALA A 537 -10.33 20.09 -7.04
C ALA A 537 -10.48 20.56 -8.50
N GLY A 538 -11.71 20.84 -8.92
CA GLY A 538 -12.04 21.20 -10.31
C GLY A 538 -12.22 20.03 -11.27
N SER A 539 -12.03 18.78 -10.83
CA SER A 539 -12.50 17.59 -11.57
C SER A 539 -14.00 17.36 -11.35
N VAL A 540 -14.65 16.60 -12.23
CA VAL A 540 -16.10 16.31 -12.17
C VAL A 540 -16.34 14.80 -12.22
N LEU A 541 -17.14 14.30 -11.29
CA LEU A 541 -17.71 12.97 -11.33
C LEU A 541 -19.21 13.12 -11.56
N ASP A 542 -19.69 12.78 -12.75
CA ASP A 542 -21.10 12.89 -13.13
C ASP A 542 -21.74 11.51 -13.18
N THR A 543 -22.80 11.32 -12.41
CA THR A 543 -23.59 10.09 -12.38
C THR A 543 -24.63 10.03 -13.50
N GLY A 544 -24.82 11.12 -14.25
CA GLY A 544 -25.86 11.24 -15.26
C GLY A 544 -27.24 10.96 -14.66
N ALA A 545 -27.98 10.03 -15.26
CA ALA A 545 -29.27 9.54 -14.76
C ALA A 545 -29.21 8.09 -14.24
N PHE A 546 -28.01 7.53 -14.06
CA PHE A 546 -27.80 6.09 -13.95
C PHE A 546 -26.96 5.70 -12.72
N THR A 547 -26.82 4.40 -12.47
CA THR A 547 -26.08 3.92 -11.29
C THR A 547 -24.58 3.92 -11.54
N MET A 548 -23.84 4.61 -10.67
CA MET A 548 -22.38 4.55 -10.58
C MET A 548 -21.98 3.77 -9.34
N THR A 549 -21.25 2.67 -9.50
CA THR A 549 -20.72 1.86 -8.39
C THR A 549 -19.22 2.06 -8.26
N VAL A 550 -18.73 2.31 -7.05
CA VAL A 550 -17.31 2.53 -6.76
C VAL A 550 -16.84 1.72 -5.55
N GLY A 551 -15.57 1.33 -5.52
CA GLY A 551 -14.92 0.68 -4.36
C GLY A 551 -14.70 -0.83 -4.50
N GLY A 552 -14.99 -1.42 -5.66
CA GLY A 552 -14.78 -2.84 -5.94
C GLY A 552 -13.33 -3.33 -5.81
N ASP A 553 -12.35 -2.43 -5.90
CA ASP A 553 -10.92 -2.75 -5.71
C ASP A 553 -10.46 -2.71 -4.24
N ASN A 554 -11.38 -2.42 -3.30
CA ASN A 554 -11.15 -2.28 -1.86
C ASN A 554 -10.10 -1.22 -1.45
N SER A 555 -9.68 -0.37 -2.38
CA SER A 555 -8.67 0.64 -2.11
C SER A 555 -9.29 1.91 -1.56
N SER A 556 -8.60 2.57 -0.62
CA SER A 556 -9.02 3.88 -0.13
C SER A 556 -8.67 4.98 -1.14
N SER A 557 -9.51 6.02 -1.22
CA SER A 557 -9.34 7.14 -2.14
C SER A 557 -9.91 8.45 -1.61
N THR A 558 -9.40 9.56 -2.14
CA THR A 558 -9.93 10.90 -1.90
C THR A 558 -10.36 11.51 -3.23
N PHE A 559 -11.56 12.07 -3.26
CA PHE A 559 -12.11 12.81 -4.38
C PHE A 559 -12.47 14.23 -3.93
N ALA A 560 -11.67 15.20 -4.39
CA ALA A 560 -11.83 16.62 -4.09
C ALA A 560 -12.59 17.40 -5.18
N GLY A 561 -13.01 16.71 -6.24
CA GLY A 561 -13.79 17.29 -7.34
C GLY A 561 -15.28 17.43 -7.00
N SER A 562 -16.06 17.93 -7.96
CA SER A 562 -17.51 18.02 -7.83
C SER A 562 -18.21 16.72 -8.19
N LEU A 563 -19.17 16.28 -7.36
CA LEU A 563 -20.08 15.19 -7.67
C LEU A 563 -21.38 15.79 -8.24
N THR A 564 -21.85 15.27 -9.38
CA THR A 564 -22.98 15.82 -10.12
C THR A 564 -23.92 14.71 -10.64
N GLY A 565 -25.09 15.12 -11.14
CA GLY A 565 -26.06 14.22 -11.75
C GLY A 565 -27.22 13.83 -10.83
N SER A 566 -28.15 13.07 -11.39
CA SER A 566 -29.37 12.57 -10.74
C SER A 566 -29.36 11.05 -10.54
N GLY A 567 -28.34 10.38 -11.06
CA GLY A 567 -28.13 8.94 -10.97
C GLY A 567 -27.77 8.46 -9.57
N SER A 568 -27.86 7.15 -9.32
CA SER A 568 -27.55 6.59 -8.00
C SER A 568 -26.05 6.40 -7.82
N PHE A 569 -25.47 6.96 -6.76
CA PHE A 569 -24.08 6.71 -6.37
C PHE A 569 -23.97 5.58 -5.34
N VAL A 570 -23.26 4.51 -5.64
CA VAL A 570 -23.13 3.32 -4.80
C VAL A 570 -21.67 3.10 -4.39
N LYS A 571 -21.37 3.18 -3.09
CA LYS A 571 -20.07 2.82 -2.52
C LYS A 571 -20.09 1.38 -2.02
N THR A 572 -19.18 0.54 -2.51
CA THR A 572 -18.99 -0.86 -2.12
C THR A 572 -17.53 -1.11 -1.69
N GLY A 573 -17.21 -2.34 -1.27
CA GLY A 573 -15.86 -2.77 -0.86
C GLY A 573 -15.39 -2.15 0.45
N SER A 574 -14.32 -2.71 1.03
CA SER A 574 -13.85 -2.36 2.39
C SER A 574 -13.08 -1.03 2.49
N GLY A 575 -12.61 -0.47 1.37
CA GLY A 575 -11.84 0.77 1.33
C GLY A 575 -12.62 2.00 1.80
N ILE A 576 -11.89 3.04 2.22
CA ILE A 576 -12.44 4.34 2.62
C ILE A 576 -12.48 5.28 1.42
N MET A 577 -13.65 5.85 1.10
CA MET A 577 -13.75 6.93 0.12
C MET A 577 -14.01 8.26 0.82
N SER A 578 -13.10 9.22 0.70
CA SER A 578 -13.26 10.57 1.22
C SER A 578 -13.70 11.54 0.12
N LEU A 579 -14.87 12.15 0.29
CA LEU A 579 -15.44 13.18 -0.56
C LEU A 579 -15.22 14.54 0.10
N THR A 580 -14.28 15.33 -0.43
CA THR A 580 -13.93 16.65 0.13
C THR A 580 -14.40 17.82 -0.75
N GLY A 581 -14.89 17.54 -1.97
CA GLY A 581 -15.40 18.55 -2.89
C GLY A 581 -16.90 18.85 -2.74
N ASP A 582 -17.43 19.62 -3.69
CA ASP A 582 -18.84 20.05 -3.69
C ASP A 582 -19.76 19.11 -4.48
N GLY A 583 -20.81 18.62 -3.84
CA GLY A 583 -21.87 17.80 -4.42
C GLY A 583 -23.23 18.50 -4.41
N SER A 584 -23.27 19.83 -4.33
CA SER A 584 -24.52 20.61 -4.36
C SER A 584 -25.36 20.39 -5.64
N ALA A 585 -24.72 20.01 -6.75
CA ALA A 585 -25.37 19.69 -8.02
C ALA A 585 -25.70 18.19 -8.19
N TYR A 586 -25.37 17.35 -7.21
CA TYR A 586 -25.76 15.94 -7.18
C TYR A 586 -27.11 15.78 -6.45
N THR A 587 -28.11 15.28 -7.17
CA THR A 587 -29.50 15.14 -6.69
C THR A 587 -29.95 13.69 -6.55
N GLY A 588 -29.13 12.74 -7.03
CA GLY A 588 -29.42 11.32 -6.97
C GLY A 588 -29.34 10.72 -5.56
N THR A 589 -29.60 9.41 -5.46
CA THR A 589 -29.54 8.66 -4.20
C THR A 589 -28.16 8.10 -3.94
N THR A 590 -27.63 8.23 -2.73
CA THR A 590 -26.36 7.63 -2.33
C THR A 590 -26.61 6.36 -1.52
N THR A 591 -25.93 5.26 -1.86
CA THR A 591 -25.99 4.00 -1.10
C THR A 591 -24.59 3.59 -0.68
N VAL A 592 -24.38 3.33 0.61
CA VAL A 592 -23.13 2.79 1.15
C VAL A 592 -23.36 1.34 1.55
N ASN A 593 -22.84 0.42 0.75
CA ASN A 593 -22.97 -1.04 0.92
C ASN A 593 -21.77 -1.69 1.62
N GLY A 594 -20.62 -1.00 1.69
CA GLY A 594 -19.43 -1.50 2.37
C GLY A 594 -18.35 -0.45 2.57
N GLY A 595 -17.47 -0.71 3.54
CA GLY A 595 -16.39 0.20 3.91
C GLY A 595 -16.92 1.49 4.54
N THR A 596 -16.18 2.59 4.38
CA THR A 596 -16.58 3.91 4.90
C THR A 596 -16.67 4.93 3.78
N LEU A 597 -17.78 5.66 3.73
CA LEU A 597 -17.88 6.92 2.98
C LEU A 597 -17.62 8.07 3.97
N VAL A 598 -16.56 8.84 3.76
CA VAL A 598 -16.25 10.04 4.53
C VAL A 598 -16.70 11.26 3.72
N VAL A 599 -17.65 12.03 4.20
CA VAL A 599 -18.11 13.26 3.55
C VAL A 599 -17.60 14.44 4.38
N ASP A 600 -16.56 15.10 3.90
CA ASP A 600 -16.00 16.33 4.50
C ASP A 600 -16.39 17.57 3.69
N GLY A 601 -16.80 17.39 2.43
CA GLY A 601 -17.38 18.42 1.57
C GLY A 601 -18.91 18.50 1.67
N SER A 602 -19.59 18.60 0.53
CA SER A 602 -21.06 18.70 0.48
C SER A 602 -21.67 17.61 -0.39
N MET A 603 -22.77 17.03 0.07
CA MET A 603 -23.73 16.20 -0.67
C MET A 603 -25.16 16.59 -0.27
N ALA A 604 -25.36 17.87 0.05
CA ALA A 604 -26.60 18.38 0.65
C ALA A 604 -27.85 18.13 -0.22
N SER A 605 -27.68 18.10 -1.53
CA SER A 605 -28.77 17.91 -2.50
C SER A 605 -29.08 16.44 -2.79
N SER A 606 -28.29 15.49 -2.28
CA SER A 606 -28.56 14.05 -2.39
C SER A 606 -29.96 13.76 -1.87
N SER A 607 -30.82 13.16 -2.69
CA SER A 607 -32.23 12.94 -2.34
C SER A 607 -32.39 11.97 -1.16
N LEU A 608 -31.50 10.98 -1.05
CA LEU A 608 -31.39 10.08 0.09
C LEU A 608 -30.01 9.41 0.13
N THR A 609 -29.34 9.47 1.26
CA THR A 609 -28.15 8.69 1.61
C THR A 609 -28.56 7.51 2.49
N THR A 610 -28.37 6.29 2.01
CA THR A 610 -28.66 5.04 2.74
C THR A 610 -27.35 4.35 3.14
N VAL A 611 -27.18 4.07 4.43
CA VAL A 611 -26.04 3.31 4.96
C VAL A 611 -26.52 1.92 5.37
N ASN A 612 -26.07 0.90 4.65
CA ASN A 612 -26.47 -0.49 4.87
C ASN A 612 -25.60 -1.18 5.92
N ALA A 613 -25.97 -2.42 6.27
CA ALA A 613 -25.22 -3.24 7.22
C ALA A 613 -23.74 -3.34 6.85
N THR A 614 -22.84 -3.28 7.84
CA THR A 614 -21.37 -3.33 7.69
C THR A 614 -20.72 -2.12 6.99
N ALA A 615 -21.52 -1.12 6.60
CA ALA A 615 -21.03 0.13 6.05
C ALA A 615 -21.05 1.26 7.09
N ALA A 616 -20.22 2.27 6.86
CA ALA A 616 -20.17 3.46 7.69
C ALA A 616 -20.25 4.75 6.85
N LEU A 617 -20.95 5.74 7.39
CA LEU A 617 -20.87 7.14 6.96
C LEU A 617 -20.18 7.94 8.07
N ALA A 618 -19.15 8.71 7.72
CA ALA A 618 -18.42 9.57 8.63
C ALA A 618 -18.03 10.91 7.98
N GLY A 619 -17.46 11.84 8.75
CA GLY A 619 -16.93 13.10 8.23
C GLY A 619 -17.57 14.34 8.86
N ILE A 620 -17.16 15.51 8.38
CA ILE A 620 -17.55 16.83 8.92
C ILE A 620 -18.44 17.65 7.97
N GLY A 621 -18.83 17.06 6.84
CA GLY A 621 -19.52 17.74 5.74
C GLY A 621 -21.03 17.82 5.90
N THR A 622 -21.71 18.00 4.78
CA THR A 622 -23.19 18.00 4.71
C THR A 622 -23.70 16.89 3.82
N VAL A 623 -24.76 16.19 4.22
CA VAL A 623 -25.52 15.23 3.40
C VAL A 623 -26.98 15.64 3.32
N GLY A 624 -27.71 15.12 2.34
CA GLY A 624 -29.17 15.29 2.25
C GLY A 624 -29.94 14.48 3.31
N ALA A 625 -31.05 13.87 2.92
CA ALA A 625 -31.76 12.96 3.83
C ALA A 625 -30.89 11.73 4.13
N LEU A 626 -30.77 11.33 5.39
CA LEU A 626 -29.93 10.22 5.82
C LEU A 626 -30.77 9.10 6.43
N GLN A 627 -30.64 7.89 5.91
CA GLN A 627 -31.17 6.66 6.48
C GLN A 627 -30.02 5.70 6.84
N VAL A 628 -30.03 5.19 8.07
CA VAL A 628 -29.04 4.22 8.56
C VAL A 628 -29.78 2.93 8.90
N ALA A 629 -29.53 1.89 8.12
CA ALA A 629 -30.17 0.58 8.29
C ALA A 629 -29.58 -0.18 9.47
N ALA A 630 -30.26 -1.25 9.90
CA ALA A 630 -29.74 -2.16 10.92
C ALA A 630 -28.33 -2.67 10.54
N GLY A 631 -27.38 -2.57 11.49
CA GLY A 631 -25.97 -2.91 11.28
C GLY A 631 -25.14 -1.85 10.52
N GLY A 632 -25.75 -0.75 10.08
CA GLY A 632 -25.05 0.41 9.53
C GLY A 632 -24.52 1.33 10.63
N ILE A 633 -23.45 2.07 10.34
CA ILE A 633 -22.79 2.98 11.28
C ILE A 633 -22.88 4.41 10.77
N PHE A 634 -23.33 5.33 11.62
CA PHE A 634 -23.19 6.77 11.39
C PHE A 634 -22.27 7.38 12.44
N SER A 635 -21.16 7.96 12.01
CA SER A 635 -20.16 8.58 12.86
C SER A 635 -19.99 10.07 12.51
N PRO A 636 -20.90 10.95 12.96
CA PRO A 636 -20.79 12.37 12.68
C PRO A 636 -19.53 12.97 13.33
N GLY A 637 -18.84 13.83 12.59
CA GLY A 637 -17.54 14.41 12.95
C GLY A 637 -16.34 13.56 12.49
N GLY A 638 -16.47 12.23 12.49
CA GLY A 638 -15.45 11.31 11.99
C GLY A 638 -14.02 11.62 12.51
N ALA A 639 -13.06 11.72 11.57
CA ALA A 639 -11.65 12.02 11.87
C ALA A 639 -11.41 13.46 12.39
N GLY A 640 -12.41 14.36 12.30
CA GLY A 640 -12.36 15.69 12.90
C GLY A 640 -12.36 15.65 14.42
N GLY A 641 -12.82 14.54 15.02
CA GLY A 641 -12.84 14.34 16.46
C GLY A 641 -13.90 15.16 17.20
N PRO A 642 -13.84 15.20 18.54
CA PRO A 642 -14.77 15.95 19.39
C PRO A 642 -14.88 17.43 19.00
N GLY A 643 -16.09 18.00 19.06
CA GLY A 643 -16.36 19.39 18.68
C GLY A 643 -16.67 19.60 17.19
N THR A 644 -16.47 18.58 16.35
CA THR A 644 -16.87 18.61 14.93
C THR A 644 -18.23 17.96 14.71
N SER A 645 -18.87 18.27 13.58
CA SER A 645 -20.21 17.75 13.28
C SER A 645 -20.40 17.45 11.81
N MET A 646 -21.35 16.57 11.52
CA MET A 646 -21.90 16.40 10.17
C MET A 646 -23.31 16.96 10.12
N THR A 647 -23.64 17.70 9.06
CA THR A 647 -25.01 18.21 8.82
C THR A 647 -25.81 17.26 7.93
N ALA A 648 -27.07 16.99 8.27
CA ALA A 648 -28.00 16.21 7.45
C ALA A 648 -29.35 16.92 7.31
N ALA A 649 -30.05 16.75 6.19
CA ALA A 649 -31.37 17.35 5.99
C ALA A 649 -32.44 16.70 6.90
N SER A 650 -32.38 15.38 7.05
CA SER A 650 -33.18 14.60 7.98
C SER A 650 -32.41 13.34 8.37
N LEU A 651 -32.71 12.74 9.52
CA LEU A 651 -32.06 11.51 9.99
C LEU A 651 -33.11 10.45 10.32
N ALA A 652 -32.94 9.23 9.81
CA ALA A 652 -33.74 8.06 10.16
C ALA A 652 -32.81 6.89 10.50
N MET A 653 -32.70 6.57 11.78
CA MET A 653 -31.93 5.44 12.28
C MET A 653 -32.86 4.25 12.52
N GLN A 654 -32.51 3.06 12.05
CA GLN A 654 -33.23 1.83 12.36
C GLN A 654 -32.71 1.17 13.65
N SER A 655 -33.54 0.34 14.28
CA SER A 655 -33.08 -0.51 15.39
C SER A 655 -31.92 -1.40 14.93
N GLY A 656 -30.88 -1.51 15.76
CA GLY A 656 -29.65 -2.23 15.43
C GLY A 656 -28.62 -1.44 14.61
N ALA A 657 -28.90 -0.18 14.23
CA ALA A 657 -27.89 0.74 13.72
C ALA A 657 -27.01 1.30 14.87
N LEU A 658 -25.81 1.78 14.55
CA LEU A 658 -24.88 2.39 15.50
C LEU A 658 -24.69 3.89 15.22
N PHE A 659 -24.93 4.72 16.23
CA PHE A 659 -24.61 6.15 16.23
C PHE A 659 -23.33 6.39 17.03
N SER A 660 -22.20 6.58 16.35
CA SER A 660 -20.87 6.64 16.96
C SER A 660 -20.39 8.07 17.14
N VAL A 661 -20.10 8.47 18.38
CA VAL A 661 -19.62 9.82 18.72
C VAL A 661 -18.31 9.76 19.49
N PHE A 662 -17.45 10.75 19.26
CA PHE A 662 -16.21 10.93 20.00
C PHE A 662 -16.40 12.00 21.06
N VAL A 663 -15.88 11.78 22.27
CA VAL A 663 -16.10 12.66 23.42
C VAL A 663 -14.76 13.02 24.06
N ASP A 664 -14.52 14.31 24.26
CA ASP A 664 -13.39 14.82 25.05
C ASP A 664 -13.91 15.54 26.31
N PRO A 665 -13.04 16.13 27.15
CA PRO A 665 -13.47 16.82 28.35
C PRO A 665 -14.45 17.99 28.13
N VAL A 666 -14.45 18.63 26.95
CA VAL A 666 -15.19 19.87 26.66
C VAL A 666 -16.41 19.61 25.76
N THR A 667 -16.26 18.75 24.77
CA THR A 667 -17.18 18.61 23.64
C THR A 667 -17.37 17.15 23.24
N SER A 668 -18.40 16.90 22.45
CA SER A 668 -18.58 15.68 21.69
C SER A 668 -18.61 15.99 20.21
N SER A 669 -18.34 14.99 19.37
CA SER A 669 -18.81 15.05 17.99
C SER A 669 -20.33 14.87 17.98
N PHE A 670 -21.01 15.51 17.03
CA PHE A 670 -22.47 15.53 17.01
C PHE A 670 -23.03 15.58 15.59
N ALA A 671 -24.24 15.08 15.41
CA ALA A 671 -24.99 15.28 14.17
C ALA A 671 -25.84 16.56 14.26
N ASN A 672 -25.89 17.33 13.19
CA ASN A 672 -26.73 18.51 13.06
C ASN A 672 -27.80 18.27 11.98
N VAL A 673 -29.03 17.99 12.38
CA VAL A 673 -30.13 17.64 11.49
C VAL A 673 -31.04 18.84 11.30
N THR A 674 -31.11 19.42 10.10
CA THR A 674 -31.91 20.64 9.89
C THR A 674 -33.42 20.38 9.94
N GLY A 675 -33.86 19.17 9.60
CA GLY A 675 -35.23 18.68 9.72
C GLY A 675 -35.45 17.74 10.91
N SER A 676 -36.27 16.70 10.73
CA SER A 676 -36.59 15.73 11.78
C SER A 676 -35.54 14.62 11.91
N ALA A 677 -35.23 14.21 13.15
CA ALA A 677 -34.44 13.03 13.47
C ALA A 677 -35.32 11.94 14.11
N THR A 678 -35.45 10.79 13.43
CA THR A 678 -36.13 9.59 13.92
C THR A 678 -35.08 8.57 14.37
N LEU A 679 -35.04 8.24 15.66
CA LEU A 679 -33.92 7.50 16.26
C LEU A 679 -34.10 5.98 16.31
N GLY A 680 -35.34 5.49 16.21
CA GLY A 680 -35.70 4.10 15.94
C GLY A 680 -35.10 3.01 16.85
N GLY A 681 -34.57 3.34 18.03
CA GLY A 681 -33.89 2.39 18.92
C GLY A 681 -32.47 2.01 18.46
N ALA A 682 -31.77 2.87 17.71
CA ALA A 682 -30.36 2.68 17.41
C ALA A 682 -29.48 2.83 18.66
N THR A 683 -28.35 2.13 18.71
CA THR A 683 -27.43 2.18 19.85
C THR A 683 -26.47 3.35 19.72
N VAL A 684 -26.23 4.09 20.81
CA VAL A 684 -25.16 5.10 20.86
C VAL A 684 -23.85 4.43 21.26
N GLY A 685 -22.81 4.64 20.44
CA GLY A 685 -21.42 4.27 20.73
C GLY A 685 -20.60 5.50 21.10
N ALA A 686 -20.26 5.69 22.37
CA ALA A 686 -19.50 6.84 22.86
C ALA A 686 -18.02 6.48 23.10
N HIS A 687 -17.13 7.10 22.31
CA HIS A 687 -15.69 6.91 22.41
C HIS A 687 -15.06 8.07 23.17
N PHE A 688 -14.72 7.85 24.44
CA PHE A 688 -14.05 8.83 25.27
C PHE A 688 -12.55 8.82 24.96
N VAL A 689 -12.05 9.92 24.40
CA VAL A 689 -10.61 10.08 24.18
C VAL A 689 -9.90 10.46 25.48
N ALA A 690 -8.58 10.26 25.54
CA ALA A 690 -7.80 10.56 26.74
C ALA A 690 -7.96 12.04 27.15
N GLY A 691 -8.43 12.27 28.37
CA GLY A 691 -8.70 13.59 28.91
C GLY A 691 -8.53 13.61 30.43
N SER A 692 -8.29 14.79 30.99
CA SER A 692 -8.10 14.91 32.44
C SER A 692 -9.43 14.95 33.21
N TYR A 693 -10.53 15.38 32.58
CA TYR A 693 -11.87 15.48 33.17
C TYR A 693 -12.97 15.07 32.19
N VAL A 694 -14.19 14.92 32.71
CA VAL A 694 -15.41 14.73 31.92
C VAL A 694 -16.50 15.70 32.36
N ALA A 695 -17.41 16.02 31.43
CA ALA A 695 -18.61 16.79 31.68
C ALA A 695 -19.81 15.89 31.96
N LYS A 696 -20.80 16.42 32.69
CA LYS A 696 -22.02 15.71 33.08
C LYS A 696 -22.97 15.48 31.90
N GLN A 697 -22.89 16.31 30.87
CA GLN A 697 -23.77 16.24 29.70
C GLN A 697 -23.03 16.68 28.45
N TYR A 698 -23.24 15.94 27.36
CA TYR A 698 -22.69 16.20 26.03
C TYR A 698 -23.83 16.19 25.01
N THR A 699 -23.91 17.22 24.17
CA THR A 699 -24.89 17.25 23.08
C THR A 699 -24.37 16.43 21.91
N ILE A 700 -25.07 15.34 21.57
CA ILE A 700 -24.63 14.39 20.54
C ILE A 700 -25.48 14.49 19.26
N LEU A 701 -26.62 15.16 19.33
CA LEU A 701 -27.51 15.39 18.19
C LEU A 701 -28.28 16.70 18.40
N ASN A 702 -28.25 17.55 17.38
CA ASN A 702 -29.15 18.70 17.22
C ASN A 702 -30.10 18.37 16.07
N ALA A 703 -31.39 18.68 16.20
CA ALA A 703 -32.41 18.43 15.20
C ALA A 703 -33.49 19.52 15.21
N GLY A 704 -34.16 19.76 14.07
CA GLY A 704 -35.35 20.59 14.02
C GLY A 704 -36.53 20.00 14.80
N SER A 705 -36.60 18.67 14.88
CA SER A 705 -37.46 17.92 15.82
C SER A 705 -36.93 16.50 16.04
N ILE A 706 -37.15 15.91 17.21
CA ILE A 706 -36.80 14.51 17.51
C ILE A 706 -38.06 13.66 17.66
N SER A 707 -38.05 12.48 17.04
CA SER A 707 -39.08 11.45 17.17
C SER A 707 -38.48 10.09 17.53
N GLY A 708 -39.09 9.39 18.48
CA GLY A 708 -38.52 8.17 19.06
C GLY A 708 -37.29 8.44 19.92
N HIS A 709 -36.62 7.37 20.34
CA HIS A 709 -35.45 7.43 21.22
C HIS A 709 -34.36 6.48 20.69
N PHE A 710 -33.11 6.70 21.09
CA PHE A 710 -32.07 5.69 20.95
C PHE A 710 -32.34 4.53 21.92
N ASP A 711 -31.63 3.42 21.75
CA ASP A 711 -31.55 2.38 22.79
C ASP A 711 -31.01 3.03 24.09
N PRO A 712 -31.64 2.77 25.25
CA PRO A 712 -31.17 3.34 26.52
C PRO A 712 -29.77 2.85 26.92
N ILE A 713 -29.30 1.74 26.37
CA ILE A 713 -27.95 1.21 26.57
C ILE A 713 -26.99 1.96 25.65
N VAL A 714 -26.00 2.62 26.26
CA VAL A 714 -24.89 3.26 25.55
C VAL A 714 -23.66 2.35 25.63
N ALA A 715 -23.17 1.90 24.49
CA ALA A 715 -21.86 1.27 24.40
C ALA A 715 -20.80 2.36 24.56
N ASN A 716 -19.86 2.21 25.49
CA ASN A 716 -18.79 3.19 25.67
C ASN A 716 -17.43 2.53 25.77
N THR A 717 -16.40 3.28 25.37
CA THR A 717 -15.00 2.89 25.49
C THR A 717 -14.21 4.06 26.04
N GLY A 718 -13.25 3.80 26.93
CA GLY A 718 -12.40 4.85 27.52
C GLY A 718 -12.99 5.56 28.75
N LEU A 719 -14.20 5.16 29.19
CA LEU A 719 -14.83 5.72 30.38
C LEU A 719 -14.61 4.81 31.61
N PRO A 720 -14.13 5.35 32.74
CA PRO A 720 -13.97 4.58 33.98
C PRO A 720 -15.30 4.00 34.52
N SER A 721 -15.24 2.86 35.20
CA SER A 721 -16.42 2.05 35.58
C SER A 721 -17.38 2.69 36.59
N GLY A 722 -16.96 3.71 37.35
CA GLY A 722 -17.83 4.45 38.25
C GLY A 722 -18.72 5.48 37.53
N PHE A 723 -18.47 5.75 36.24
CA PHE A 723 -19.37 6.54 35.42
C PHE A 723 -20.40 5.65 34.72
N HIS A 724 -21.65 6.08 34.80
CA HIS A 724 -22.77 5.49 34.09
C HIS A 724 -23.28 6.46 33.04
N THR A 725 -23.54 5.93 31.86
CA THR A 725 -24.09 6.67 30.73
C THR A 725 -25.61 6.55 30.73
N THR A 726 -26.29 7.67 30.46
CA THR A 726 -27.74 7.69 30.20
C THR A 726 -28.02 8.67 29.07
N LEU A 727 -29.18 8.55 28.43
CA LEU A 727 -29.60 9.45 27.37
C LEU A 727 -30.80 10.29 27.83
N SER A 728 -30.78 11.58 27.50
CA SER A 728 -31.92 12.48 27.71
C SER A 728 -32.18 13.31 26.47
N TYR A 729 -33.38 13.86 26.38
CA TYR A 729 -33.87 14.51 25.16
C TYR A 729 -34.69 15.74 25.51
N ASP A 730 -34.59 16.77 24.67
CA ASP A 730 -35.64 17.78 24.53
C ASP A 730 -36.28 17.66 23.13
N THR A 731 -37.09 18.63 22.72
CA THR A 731 -37.77 18.59 21.41
C THR A 731 -36.81 18.60 20.21
N THR A 732 -35.58 19.05 20.41
CA THR A 732 -34.58 19.39 19.38
C THR A 732 -33.19 18.81 19.63
N HIS A 733 -32.89 18.29 20.82
CA HIS A 733 -31.56 17.79 21.18
C HIS A 733 -31.61 16.40 21.81
N ALA A 734 -30.60 15.57 21.51
CA ALA A 734 -30.28 14.38 22.28
C ALA A 734 -28.94 14.57 23.01
N TYR A 735 -28.92 14.16 24.27
CA TYR A 735 -27.80 14.35 25.16
C TYR A 735 -27.29 13.01 25.68
N LEU A 736 -25.96 12.86 25.69
CA LEU A 736 -25.25 11.84 26.46
C LEU A 736 -24.95 12.40 27.85
N ASN A 737 -25.55 11.80 28.87
CA ASN A 737 -25.34 12.19 30.26
C ASN A 737 -24.43 11.20 30.96
N LEU A 738 -23.57 11.73 31.83
CA LEU A 738 -22.74 10.97 32.74
C LEU A 738 -23.24 11.17 34.18
N ALA A 739 -23.36 10.07 34.90
CA ALA A 739 -23.60 10.07 36.34
C ALA A 739 -22.49 9.28 37.03
N LEU A 740 -22.05 9.76 38.20
CA LEU A 740 -21.18 8.96 39.06
C LEU A 740 -22.02 8.11 40.00
N ASN A 741 -21.69 6.83 40.07
CA ASN A 741 -22.21 5.92 41.07
C ASN A 741 -21.13 4.91 41.45
N PHE A 742 -20.78 4.91 42.73
CA PHE A 742 -19.78 3.98 43.28
C PHE A 742 -20.41 2.74 43.92
N ALA A 743 -21.73 2.57 43.81
CA ALA A 743 -22.42 1.40 44.34
C ALA A 743 -21.83 0.13 43.71
N PRO A 744 -21.26 -0.78 44.52
CA PRO A 744 -20.66 -1.99 43.99
C PRO A 744 -21.75 -2.92 43.42
N PRO A 745 -21.42 -3.79 42.43
CA PRO A 745 -22.38 -4.75 41.86
C PRO A 745 -23.02 -5.69 42.88
N SER A 746 -22.37 -5.90 44.03
CA SER A 746 -22.92 -6.61 45.20
C SER A 746 -22.39 -5.99 46.49
N GLY A 747 -23.22 -5.95 47.54
CA GLY A 747 -22.89 -5.34 48.84
C GLY A 747 -23.30 -3.87 48.95
N SER A 748 -22.78 -3.17 49.97
CA SER A 748 -23.01 -1.74 50.20
C SER A 748 -21.72 -1.07 50.61
N LEU A 749 -21.58 0.23 50.29
CA LEU A 749 -20.47 1.04 50.79
C LEU A 749 -20.59 1.17 52.32
N ASN A 750 -19.46 1.11 53.02
CA ASN A 750 -19.42 1.45 54.44
C ASN A 750 -19.53 2.97 54.67
N GLY A 751 -19.72 3.42 55.90
CA GLY A 751 -19.96 4.83 56.24
C GLY A 751 -18.91 5.81 55.69
N ASN A 752 -17.63 5.48 55.82
CA ASN A 752 -16.52 6.30 55.32
C ASN A 752 -16.48 6.30 53.79
N GLN A 753 -16.59 5.14 53.14
CA GLN A 753 -16.66 5.02 51.68
C GLN A 753 -17.86 5.81 51.11
N GLN A 754 -19.02 5.72 51.76
CA GLN A 754 -20.22 6.44 51.36
C GLN A 754 -20.06 7.96 51.54
N SER A 755 -19.42 8.39 52.63
CA SER A 755 -19.15 9.82 52.87
C SER A 755 -18.22 10.41 51.79
N VAL A 756 -17.14 9.70 51.45
CA VAL A 756 -16.22 10.07 50.35
C VAL A 756 -16.95 10.05 49.00
N GLY A 757 -17.65 8.95 48.70
CA GLY A 757 -18.38 8.78 47.45
C GLY A 757 -19.44 9.86 47.25
N ASN A 758 -20.22 10.17 48.29
CA ASN A 758 -21.23 11.24 48.24
C ASN A 758 -20.60 12.62 48.02
N ALA A 759 -19.47 12.94 48.66
CA ALA A 759 -18.79 14.21 48.44
C ALA A 759 -18.34 14.37 46.98
N ILE A 760 -17.77 13.31 46.39
CA ILE A 760 -17.34 13.28 44.98
C ILE A 760 -18.56 13.38 44.04
N ILE A 761 -19.61 12.60 44.29
CA ILE A 761 -20.85 12.61 43.51
C ILE A 761 -21.53 13.98 43.57
N ASN A 762 -21.64 14.58 44.76
CA ASN A 762 -22.26 15.89 44.94
C ASN A 762 -21.46 17.00 44.27
N TYR A 763 -20.13 16.92 44.30
CA TYR A 763 -19.27 17.85 43.58
C TYR A 763 -19.55 17.78 42.07
N PHE A 764 -19.54 16.57 41.49
CA PHE A 764 -19.82 16.40 40.07
C PHE A 764 -21.24 16.87 39.70
N ASN A 765 -22.21 16.58 40.56
CA ASN A 765 -23.60 17.01 40.36
C ASN A 765 -23.77 18.52 40.38
N SER A 766 -23.01 19.24 41.20
CA SER A 766 -23.11 20.68 41.38
C SER A 766 -22.28 21.48 40.38
N ASN A 767 -21.09 20.98 40.03
CA ASN A 767 -20.14 21.69 39.18
C ASN A 767 -20.21 21.26 37.70
N GLY A 768 -20.82 20.11 37.41
CA GLY A 768 -21.00 19.61 36.04
C GLY A 768 -19.75 19.03 35.39
N THR A 769 -18.57 19.13 36.00
CA THR A 769 -17.33 18.50 35.55
C THR A 769 -16.56 17.87 36.70
N ILE A 770 -15.77 16.84 36.42
CA ILE A 770 -14.88 16.21 37.41
C ILE A 770 -13.68 15.52 36.74
N PRO A 771 -12.48 15.50 37.36
CA PRO A 771 -11.36 14.74 36.83
C PRO A 771 -11.67 13.24 36.70
N MET A 772 -11.32 12.64 35.57
CA MET A 772 -11.72 11.26 35.22
C MET A 772 -11.25 10.22 36.24
N ALA A 773 -10.10 10.42 36.88
CA ALA A 773 -9.55 9.46 37.83
C ALA A 773 -10.46 9.23 39.05
N PHE A 774 -11.32 10.19 39.41
CA PHE A 774 -12.31 10.00 40.47
C PHE A 774 -13.40 8.99 40.09
N GLY A 775 -13.73 8.84 38.81
CA GLY A 775 -14.69 7.83 38.35
C GLY A 775 -14.12 6.41 38.28
N GLY A 776 -12.80 6.24 38.38
CA GLY A 776 -12.16 4.92 38.42
C GLY A 776 -12.12 4.29 39.82
N LEU A 777 -12.65 4.98 40.83
CA LEU A 777 -12.52 4.55 42.22
C LEU A 777 -13.40 3.34 42.52
N THR A 778 -12.77 2.31 43.09
CA THR A 778 -13.45 1.14 43.67
C THR A 778 -13.76 1.40 45.15
N PRO A 779 -14.55 0.55 45.85
CA PRO A 779 -14.71 0.66 47.31
C PRO A 779 -13.38 0.69 48.08
N VAL A 780 -12.37 -0.07 47.62
CA VAL A 780 -11.01 -0.01 48.17
C VAL A 780 -10.39 1.37 47.93
N GLY A 781 -10.54 1.92 46.73
CA GLY A 781 -10.05 3.26 46.42
C GLY A 781 -10.71 4.36 47.25
N LEU A 782 -12.03 4.31 47.44
CA LEU A 782 -12.75 5.22 48.34
C LEU A 782 -12.24 5.11 49.79
N THR A 783 -11.84 3.92 50.22
CA THR A 783 -11.23 3.71 51.54
C THR A 783 -9.88 4.37 51.65
N GLN A 784 -9.01 4.23 50.63
CA GLN A 784 -7.72 4.93 50.57
C GLN A 784 -7.88 6.45 50.58
N LEU A 785 -8.93 6.96 49.93
CA LEU A 785 -9.24 8.39 49.84
C LEU A 785 -9.92 8.97 51.09
N SER A 786 -10.32 8.13 52.05
CA SER A 786 -10.99 8.60 53.26
C SER A 786 -10.14 9.51 54.15
N GLY A 787 -8.80 9.42 54.06
CA GLY A 787 -7.92 10.21 54.92
C GLY A 787 -8.00 9.82 56.40
N GLU A 788 -8.36 8.57 56.70
CA GLU A 788 -8.58 8.09 58.07
C GLU A 788 -7.38 8.37 59.01
N VAL A 789 -6.16 8.38 58.47
CA VAL A 789 -4.92 8.73 59.21
C VAL A 789 -5.02 10.06 59.95
N GLY A 790 -5.77 11.05 59.44
CA GLY A 790 -5.97 12.35 60.08
C GLY A 790 -6.72 12.27 61.42
N SER A 791 -7.46 11.18 61.66
CA SER A 791 -8.14 10.93 62.95
C SER A 791 -7.24 10.24 63.99
N ALA A 792 -6.19 9.54 63.55
CA ALA A 792 -5.35 8.70 64.41
C ALA A 792 -4.39 9.50 65.31
N SER A 793 -4.05 10.74 64.92
CA SER A 793 -3.26 11.65 65.77
C SER A 793 -3.98 11.96 67.08
N GLN A 794 -5.32 12.16 67.04
CA GLN A 794 -6.14 12.45 68.21
C GLN A 794 -5.95 11.38 69.31
N GLN A 795 -6.10 10.10 68.94
CA GLN A 795 -5.96 9.01 69.90
C GLN A 795 -4.56 8.93 70.50
N THR A 796 -3.55 9.12 69.66
CA THR A 796 -2.16 9.00 70.06
C THR A 796 -1.75 10.12 71.01
N THR A 797 -2.24 11.35 70.78
CA THR A 797 -2.03 12.48 71.67
C THR A 797 -2.77 12.33 72.99
N PHE A 798 -4.02 11.84 72.99
CA PHE A 798 -4.73 11.52 74.23
C PHE A 798 -3.97 10.48 75.06
N ASN A 799 -3.42 9.44 74.42
CA ASN A 799 -2.59 8.45 75.11
C ASN A 799 -1.32 9.06 75.71
N ALA A 800 -0.62 9.93 74.97
CA ALA A 800 0.58 10.61 75.45
C ALA A 800 0.29 11.53 76.65
N MET A 801 -0.83 12.27 76.61
CA MET A 801 -1.26 13.11 77.73
C MET A 801 -1.71 12.27 78.93
N ASN A 802 -2.43 11.16 78.71
CA ASN A 802 -2.85 10.25 79.77
C ASN A 802 -1.64 9.63 80.50
N GLN A 803 -0.62 9.19 79.75
CA GLN A 803 0.60 8.62 80.33
C GLN A 803 1.39 9.66 81.11
N PHE A 804 1.58 10.87 80.57
CA PHE A 804 2.28 11.95 81.29
C PHE A 804 1.51 12.39 82.55
N MET A 805 0.19 12.51 82.45
CA MET A 805 -0.67 12.79 83.60
C MET A 805 -0.56 11.68 84.65
N GLY A 806 -0.51 10.42 84.22
CA GLY A 806 -0.28 9.25 85.07
C GLY A 806 1.11 9.20 85.70
N VAL A 807 2.13 9.80 85.10
CA VAL A 807 3.49 9.93 85.67
C VAL A 807 3.53 11.04 86.75
N MET A 808 2.86 12.17 86.49
CA MET A 808 2.81 13.30 87.44
C MET A 808 1.92 13.00 88.66
N THR A 809 0.79 12.33 88.44
CA THR A 809 -0.21 12.07 89.49
C THR A 809 -0.05 10.71 90.15
N ASP A 810 0.97 9.92 89.77
CA ASP A 810 1.14 8.56 90.27
C ASP A 810 1.18 8.51 91.80
N PRO A 811 0.14 7.96 92.47
CA PRO A 811 0.12 7.83 93.92
C PRO A 811 1.06 6.73 94.42
N PHE A 812 1.63 5.91 93.53
CA PHE A 812 2.45 4.75 93.85
C PHE A 812 3.94 5.06 93.95
N VAL A 813 4.38 6.28 93.62
CA VAL A 813 5.77 6.76 93.78
C VAL A 813 6.00 7.30 95.20
N ALA A 814 6.87 6.64 95.96
CA ALA A 814 7.27 6.99 97.32
C ALA A 814 7.85 8.41 97.41
N GLY A 815 7.53 9.10 98.51
CA GLY A 815 7.93 10.49 98.74
C GLY A 815 6.83 11.52 98.43
N ARG A 816 5.81 11.16 97.63
CA ARG A 816 4.63 12.02 97.40
C ARG A 816 3.49 11.81 98.43
N GLY A 817 3.59 10.86 99.35
CA GLY A 817 2.55 10.65 100.38
C GLY A 817 2.93 9.88 101.66
N ASP A 818 4.21 9.61 101.93
CA ASP A 818 4.62 9.09 103.26
C ASP A 818 4.96 10.28 104.17
N PRO A 819 4.24 10.52 105.29
CA PRO A 819 4.72 11.44 106.31
C PRO A 819 6.06 10.91 106.83
N VAL A 820 7.10 11.71 106.67
CA VAL A 820 8.43 11.43 107.27
C VAL A 820 8.30 11.68 108.77
N GLY A 821 7.87 10.67 109.50
CA GLY A 821 7.94 10.63 110.96
C GLY A 821 9.25 9.97 111.37
N ALA A 822 10.24 10.78 111.76
CA ALA A 822 11.39 10.28 112.50
C ALA A 822 10.93 9.79 113.88
N GLY A 823 10.97 8.47 114.08
CA GLY A 823 10.73 7.81 115.37
C GLY A 823 9.33 7.20 115.53
N GLY A 824 9.26 5.86 115.55
CA GLY A 824 8.07 5.12 115.97
C GLY A 824 8.00 3.72 115.35
N ALA A 825 8.04 2.70 116.22
CA ALA A 825 8.13 1.27 115.94
C ALA A 825 7.12 0.70 114.91
N PRO A 826 7.40 -0.49 114.33
CA PRO A 826 6.38 -1.29 113.65
C PRO A 826 5.30 -1.63 114.67
N ASN A 827 4.12 -1.00 114.56
CA ASN A 827 2.99 -1.34 115.41
C ASN A 827 2.43 -2.70 115.01
N ALA A 828 3.02 -3.69 115.67
CA ALA A 828 2.46 -4.92 116.16
C ALA A 828 0.93 -5.02 116.07
N PHE A 829 0.51 -6.12 115.47
CA PHE A 829 -0.70 -6.83 115.86
C PHE A 829 -0.66 -7.10 117.36
N ALA A 830 -1.60 -6.50 118.09
CA ALA A 830 -2.16 -7.08 119.29
C ALA A 830 -3.58 -6.49 119.45
N GLU A 831 -4.55 -7.39 119.36
CA GLU A 831 -5.94 -7.16 119.68
C GLU A 831 -6.07 -6.62 121.12
N GLU A 832 -6.88 -5.58 121.33
CA GLU A 832 -8.17 -5.71 122.03
C GLU A 832 -8.72 -4.34 122.45
N SER A 833 -9.89 -4.03 121.88
CA SER A 833 -11.08 -3.49 122.54
C SER A 833 -10.94 -2.54 123.75
N MET A 834 -11.40 -1.30 123.53
CA MET A 834 -12.13 -0.57 124.57
C MET A 834 -13.64 -0.76 124.38
N THR A 835 -14.20 -1.73 125.10
CA THR A 835 -15.63 -1.77 125.46
C THR A 835 -15.73 -2.00 126.96
N TYR A 836 -15.91 -0.92 127.71
CA TYR A 836 -16.28 -0.97 129.12
C TYR A 836 -17.81 -1.15 129.20
N ALA A 837 -18.26 -2.39 129.46
CA ALA A 837 -19.41 -2.74 130.33
C ALA A 837 -19.96 -4.14 130.02
N ALA A 838 -19.42 -5.19 130.66
CA ALA A 838 -20.21 -6.30 131.21
C ALA A 838 -19.33 -7.28 132.01
N LYS A 839 -19.78 -7.56 133.23
CA LYS A 839 -19.27 -8.52 134.26
C LYS A 839 -18.14 -8.03 135.16
N GLY A 840 -18.55 -7.50 136.31
CA GLY A 840 -17.70 -7.08 137.40
C GLY A 840 -17.07 -8.24 138.17
N VAL A 841 -15.74 -8.22 138.25
CA VAL A 841 -14.94 -8.80 139.33
C VAL A 841 -13.78 -7.85 139.62
N SER A 842 -13.62 -7.44 140.88
CA SER A 842 -12.56 -6.53 141.32
C SER A 842 -11.18 -7.19 141.29
N ARG A 843 -10.16 -6.54 140.71
CA ARG A 843 -8.73 -6.93 140.86
C ARG A 843 -7.89 -5.86 141.58
N SER A 844 -6.80 -6.33 142.15
CA SER A 844 -6.26 -5.91 143.46
C SER A 844 -5.23 -4.76 143.40
N LYS A 845 -4.89 -4.22 144.58
CA LYS A 845 -4.03 -3.04 144.78
C LYS A 845 -2.61 -3.17 144.20
N GLY A 846 -2.09 -4.38 144.04
CA GLY A 846 -0.72 -4.61 143.55
C GLY A 846 -0.50 -4.34 142.05
N GLU A 847 -1.55 -4.45 141.23
CA GLU A 847 -1.44 -4.23 139.78
C GLU A 847 -1.41 -2.72 139.42
N ARG A 848 -1.83 -1.85 140.34
CA ARG A 848 -1.82 -0.38 140.14
C ARG A 848 -0.47 0.27 140.48
N ASP A 849 0.29 -0.31 141.38
CA ASP A 849 1.51 0.32 141.91
C ASP A 849 2.77 -0.01 141.06
N ALA A 850 2.71 -0.99 140.16
CA ALA A 850 3.82 -1.37 139.27
C ALA A 850 3.95 -0.47 138.01
N TYR A 851 2.93 0.32 137.68
CA TYR A 851 2.93 1.26 136.54
C TYR A 851 3.31 2.71 136.94
N ALA A 852 3.67 2.95 138.20
CA ALA A 852 3.97 4.29 138.72
C ALA A 852 5.46 4.57 139.01
N ALA A 853 6.38 3.66 138.63
CA ALA A 853 7.80 3.81 138.92
C ALA A 853 8.64 4.15 137.68
N ILE A 854 8.79 5.47 137.47
CA ILE A 854 10.01 6.15 137.00
C ILE A 854 10.15 6.39 135.47
N TYR A 855 9.72 7.59 135.09
CA TYR A 855 10.24 8.39 133.98
C TYR A 855 11.48 9.20 134.41
N ALA A 856 12.49 9.34 133.53
CA ALA A 856 13.33 10.55 133.47
C ALA A 856 14.02 10.74 132.09
N LYS A 857 13.53 11.77 131.37
CA LYS A 857 14.17 12.72 130.44
C LYS A 857 15.28 12.27 129.47
N ALA A 858 14.92 12.31 128.18
CA ALA A 858 15.80 12.25 127.01
C ALA A 858 16.69 13.51 126.82
N PRO A 859 17.88 13.37 126.22
CA PRO A 859 18.61 14.46 125.58
C PRO A 859 17.95 14.89 124.26
N PRO A 860 18.04 16.16 123.84
CA PRO A 860 17.47 16.64 122.59
C PRO A 860 18.27 16.15 121.39
N ILE A 861 17.64 15.40 120.48
CA ILE A 861 18.19 15.15 119.14
C ILE A 861 17.65 16.25 118.21
N VAL A 862 18.60 16.98 117.64
CA VAL A 862 18.50 17.99 116.57
C VAL A 862 17.44 17.59 115.52
N PRO A 863 16.66 18.53 114.92
CA PRO A 863 15.73 18.19 113.86
C PRO A 863 16.46 17.45 112.74
N GLY A 864 16.16 16.16 112.58
CA GLY A 864 16.65 15.37 111.47
C GLY A 864 16.16 16.02 110.18
N PHE A 865 17.13 16.39 109.34
CA PHE A 865 16.99 16.89 107.97
C PHE A 865 15.66 16.47 107.30
N GLU A 866 14.73 17.42 107.18
CA GLU A 866 13.48 17.20 106.44
C GLU A 866 13.83 17.22 104.95
N GLN A 867 13.73 16.06 104.28
CA GLN A 867 13.89 15.99 102.84
C GLN A 867 12.73 16.74 102.17
N ARG A 868 12.98 18.00 101.78
CA ARG A 868 11.99 18.95 101.26
C ARG A 868 11.95 18.95 99.75
N TRP A 869 13.05 18.57 99.12
CA TRP A 869 13.16 18.50 97.67
C TRP A 869 13.25 17.04 97.24
N SER A 870 12.69 16.77 96.08
CA SER A 870 12.99 15.53 95.41
C SER A 870 12.96 15.73 93.92
N VAL A 871 13.89 15.07 93.26
CA VAL A 871 13.93 14.99 91.81
C VAL A 871 13.69 13.56 91.39
N TRP A 872 13.05 13.41 90.26
CA TRP A 872 12.79 12.11 89.68
C TRP A 872 12.95 12.17 88.17
N ALA A 873 13.34 11.03 87.61
CA ALA A 873 13.34 10.78 86.19
C ALA A 873 12.50 9.53 85.96
N ALA A 874 11.66 9.56 84.92
CA ALA A 874 10.78 8.48 84.54
C ALA A 874 10.91 8.20 83.05
N GLY A 875 11.17 6.95 82.68
CA GLY A 875 10.90 6.46 81.32
C GLY A 875 9.49 5.90 81.28
N PHE A 876 8.67 6.30 80.33
CA PHE A 876 7.33 5.76 80.13
C PHE A 876 7.08 5.47 78.66
N GLY A 877 6.22 4.50 78.39
CA GLY A 877 5.87 4.13 77.03
C GLY A 877 4.77 3.10 76.99
N GLY A 878 4.18 2.92 75.83
CA GLY A 878 3.10 1.96 75.65
C GLY A 878 2.66 1.82 74.22
N ALA A 879 1.88 0.77 73.99
CA ALA A 879 1.25 0.45 72.72
C ALA A 879 -0.25 0.26 72.95
N GLN A 880 -1.07 0.89 72.12
CA GLN A 880 -2.52 0.71 72.11
C GLN A 880 -2.99 0.31 70.72
N GLN A 881 -3.75 -0.77 70.65
CA GLN A 881 -4.51 -1.15 69.47
C GLN A 881 -5.99 -0.87 69.71
N THR A 882 -6.63 -0.20 68.74
CA THR A 882 -8.07 0.04 68.72
C THR A 882 -8.64 -0.58 67.44
N ASP A 883 -9.52 -1.56 67.60
CA ASP A 883 -10.10 -2.32 66.50
C ASP A 883 -11.04 -1.43 65.66
N GLY A 884 -10.97 -1.56 64.33
CA GLY A 884 -11.83 -0.83 63.40
C GLY A 884 -13.29 -1.36 63.39
N ASN A 885 -14.18 -0.60 62.76
CA ASN A 885 -15.58 -0.99 62.58
C ASN A 885 -15.94 -1.06 61.08
N THR A 886 -16.35 -2.23 60.61
CA THR A 886 -16.62 -2.48 59.17
C THR A 886 -17.85 -1.75 58.63
N THR A 887 -18.85 -1.46 59.48
CA THR A 887 -20.05 -0.70 59.07
C THR A 887 -19.74 0.79 58.93
N ILE A 888 -18.97 1.33 59.88
CA ILE A 888 -18.45 2.70 59.80
C ILE A 888 -17.39 2.81 58.70
N GLY A 889 -16.65 1.74 58.43
CA GLY A 889 -15.55 1.73 57.49
C GLY A 889 -14.23 2.23 58.07
N SER A 890 -14.09 2.18 59.40
CA SER A 890 -12.84 2.49 60.07
C SER A 890 -11.97 1.25 60.20
N ASN A 891 -10.66 1.45 60.25
CA ASN A 891 -9.64 0.42 60.23
C ASN A 891 -8.91 0.40 61.57
N THR A 892 -8.40 -0.78 61.93
CA THR A 892 -7.65 -0.96 63.17
C THR A 892 -6.47 0.01 63.21
N THR A 893 -6.41 0.79 64.28
CA THR A 893 -5.37 1.80 64.52
C THR A 893 -4.47 1.33 65.65
N THR A 894 -3.16 1.37 65.42
CA THR A 894 -2.14 1.05 66.43
C THR A 894 -1.32 2.29 66.72
N SER A 895 -1.28 2.70 67.99
CA SER A 895 -0.53 3.85 68.49
C SER A 895 0.54 3.39 69.46
N ASN A 896 1.76 3.88 69.28
CA ASN A 896 2.89 3.65 70.17
C ASN A 896 3.42 4.99 70.66
N LEU A 897 3.86 5.03 71.91
CA LEU A 897 4.52 6.19 72.48
C LEU A 897 5.68 5.76 73.35
N TYR A 898 6.69 6.62 73.42
CA TYR A 898 7.75 6.54 74.40
C TYR A 898 8.14 7.97 74.80
N GLY A 899 8.52 8.13 76.06
CA GLY A 899 8.90 9.42 76.58
C GLY A 899 9.76 9.31 77.82
N THR A 900 10.52 10.35 78.07
CA THR A 900 11.23 10.56 79.31
C THR A 900 10.68 11.81 79.98
N ALA A 901 10.30 11.69 81.25
CA ALA A 901 9.88 12.79 82.07
C ALA A 901 10.92 13.03 83.16
N VAL A 902 11.23 14.29 83.44
CA VAL A 902 11.98 14.70 84.61
C VAL A 902 11.10 15.66 85.41
N GLY A 903 11.10 15.51 86.72
CA GLY A 903 10.32 16.38 87.58
C GLY A 903 11.01 16.67 88.89
N ALA A 904 10.59 17.77 89.49
CA ALA A 904 11.01 18.18 90.81
C ALA A 904 9.76 18.49 91.65
N ASP A 905 9.80 18.03 92.89
CA ASP A 905 8.72 18.21 93.83
C ASP A 905 9.25 18.88 95.10
N TYR A 906 8.45 19.79 95.63
CA TYR A 906 8.71 20.50 96.87
C TYR A 906 7.61 20.24 97.89
N ARG A 907 8.00 19.85 99.09
CA ARG A 907 7.09 19.72 100.23
C ARG A 907 6.90 21.07 100.90
N ILE A 908 5.71 21.65 100.72
CA ILE A 908 5.30 22.89 101.38
C ILE A 908 5.05 22.63 102.87
N SER A 909 4.44 21.48 103.18
CA SER A 909 4.21 20.99 104.54
C SER A 909 4.34 19.46 104.57
N ARG A 910 4.19 18.86 105.76
CA ARG A 910 4.18 17.39 105.90
C ARG A 910 3.10 16.71 105.04
N ASP A 911 1.99 17.42 104.82
CA ASP A 911 0.80 16.88 104.16
C ASP A 911 0.57 17.47 102.76
N THR A 912 1.36 18.47 102.34
CA THR A 912 1.18 19.18 101.06
C THR A 912 2.46 19.19 100.25
N LEU A 913 2.37 18.70 99.02
CA LEU A 913 3.44 18.71 98.04
C LEU A 913 2.94 19.34 96.73
N VAL A 914 3.82 20.13 96.13
CA VAL A 914 3.66 20.65 94.77
C VAL A 914 4.85 20.21 93.94
N GLY A 915 4.65 20.03 92.65
CA GLY A 915 5.72 19.67 91.75
C GLY A 915 5.46 20.13 90.33
N PHE A 916 6.51 20.11 89.53
CA PHE A 916 6.43 20.32 88.10
C PHE A 916 7.22 19.23 87.39
N ALA A 917 6.82 18.93 86.17
CA ALA A 917 7.49 17.97 85.32
C ALA A 917 7.59 18.51 83.90
N LEU A 918 8.69 18.16 83.24
CA LEU A 918 8.89 18.33 81.82
C LEU A 918 9.08 16.93 81.21
N ALA A 919 8.49 16.67 80.06
CA ALA A 919 8.71 15.44 79.33
C ALA A 919 8.99 15.71 77.85
N GLY A 920 9.84 14.87 77.28
CA GLY A 920 10.12 14.81 75.85
C GLY A 920 10.00 13.37 75.36
N GLY A 921 9.55 13.18 74.13
CA GLY A 921 9.35 11.85 73.60
C GLY A 921 8.93 11.81 72.15
N GLY A 922 8.54 10.63 71.70
CA GLY A 922 8.01 10.40 70.37
C GLY A 922 6.72 9.61 70.42
N THR A 923 5.85 9.84 69.44
CA THR A 923 4.73 8.95 69.14
C THR A 923 4.81 8.44 67.70
N ASN A 924 4.25 7.26 67.47
CA ASN A 924 4.07 6.69 66.15
C ASN A 924 2.73 5.96 66.08
N PHE A 925 1.95 6.22 65.04
CA PHE A 925 0.66 5.59 64.82
C PHE A 925 0.51 5.09 63.38
N THR A 926 -0.25 4.01 63.22
CA THR A 926 -0.49 3.38 61.93
C THR A 926 -1.94 2.96 61.80
N VAL A 927 -2.49 3.11 60.60
CA VAL A 927 -3.80 2.60 60.22
C VAL A 927 -3.59 1.37 59.34
N THR A 928 -4.25 0.27 59.69
CA THR A 928 -4.12 -1.01 58.97
C THR A 928 -4.58 -0.89 57.51
N ASN A 929 -4.25 -1.86 56.66
CA ASN A 929 -4.54 -1.87 55.21
C ASN A 929 -3.76 -0.80 54.41
N ALA A 930 -2.57 -0.43 54.90
CA ALA A 930 -1.68 0.56 54.25
C ALA A 930 -2.33 1.93 54.03
N LEU A 931 -3.30 2.31 54.87
CA LEU A 931 -4.03 3.59 54.77
C LEU A 931 -3.24 4.78 55.35
N GLY A 932 -1.99 4.54 55.76
CA GLY A 932 -1.06 5.54 56.23
C GLY A 932 -0.75 5.42 57.71
N GLY A 933 0.08 6.34 58.18
CA GLY A 933 0.49 6.48 59.56
C GLY A 933 1.06 7.86 59.81
N GLY A 934 1.48 8.09 61.03
CA GLY A 934 2.14 9.33 61.39
C GLY A 934 3.03 9.16 62.59
N ARG A 935 3.89 10.15 62.78
CA ARG A 935 4.80 10.26 63.93
C ARG A 935 4.73 11.67 64.47
N SER A 936 5.06 11.81 65.75
CA SER A 936 5.19 13.12 66.35
C SER A 936 6.37 13.19 67.31
N ASP A 937 7.07 14.31 67.31
CA ASP A 937 7.97 14.69 68.40
C ASP A 937 7.18 15.51 69.41
N LEU A 938 7.22 15.10 70.69
CA LEU A 938 6.38 15.70 71.74
C LEU A 938 7.21 16.37 72.82
N PHE A 939 6.71 17.51 73.28
CA PHE A 939 7.13 18.20 74.50
C PHE A 939 5.93 18.37 75.41
N GLN A 940 6.07 18.04 76.69
CA GLN A 940 5.02 18.22 77.69
C GLN A 940 5.57 18.94 78.90
N ALA A 941 4.77 19.81 79.48
CA ALA A 941 5.07 20.51 80.72
C ALA A 941 3.84 20.47 81.60
N GLY A 942 4.01 20.16 82.88
CA GLY A 942 2.89 20.12 83.80
C GLY A 942 3.26 20.49 85.22
N ALA A 943 2.25 20.90 85.95
CA ALA A 943 2.33 21.17 87.38
C ALA A 943 1.28 20.31 88.09
N PHE A 944 1.62 19.84 89.28
CA PHE A 944 0.74 19.00 90.07
C PHE A 944 0.87 19.31 91.55
N PHE A 945 -0.16 18.95 92.29
CA PHE A 945 -0.17 19.03 93.74
C PHE A 945 -0.80 17.78 94.33
N ARG A 946 -0.47 17.55 95.59
CA ARG A 946 -1.08 16.53 96.42
C ARG A 946 -1.22 17.05 97.84
N HIS A 947 -2.40 16.84 98.42
CA HIS A 947 -2.72 17.21 99.78
C HIS A 947 -3.34 16.01 100.49
N ILE A 948 -2.88 15.71 101.70
CA ILE A 948 -3.33 14.58 102.51
C ILE A 948 -4.04 15.11 103.77
N VAL A 949 -5.20 14.55 104.10
CA VAL A 949 -5.97 14.88 105.29
C VAL A 949 -6.38 13.59 105.98
N GLY A 950 -5.56 13.15 106.95
CA GLY A 950 -5.74 11.85 107.60
C GLY A 950 -5.69 10.70 106.57
N PRO A 951 -6.69 9.81 106.51
CA PRO A 951 -6.75 8.75 105.50
C PRO A 951 -7.18 9.23 104.09
N ALA A 952 -7.67 10.46 103.95
CA ALA A 952 -8.10 11.01 102.67
C ALA A 952 -6.95 11.72 101.95
N TYR A 953 -6.98 11.74 100.62
CA TYR A 953 -6.12 12.60 99.83
C TYR A 953 -6.88 13.23 98.67
N ILE A 954 -6.37 14.37 98.23
CA ILE A 954 -6.70 14.98 96.95
C ILE A 954 -5.42 15.23 96.17
N THR A 955 -5.41 14.91 94.88
CA THR A 955 -4.33 15.24 93.97
C THR A 955 -4.91 15.86 92.72
N GLY A 956 -4.23 16.90 92.22
CA GLY A 956 -4.62 17.57 91.00
C GLY A 956 -3.40 17.87 90.15
N ALA A 957 -3.58 17.90 88.84
CA ALA A 957 -2.54 18.21 87.90
C ALA A 957 -3.08 18.91 86.65
N LEU A 958 -2.26 19.77 86.08
CA LEU A 958 -2.48 20.45 84.81
C LEU A 958 -1.25 20.23 83.94
N ALA A 959 -1.48 19.88 82.68
CA ALA A 959 -0.44 19.64 81.69
C ALA A 959 -0.74 20.38 80.40
N TYR A 960 0.30 20.96 79.82
CA TYR A 960 0.36 21.41 78.44
C TYR A 960 1.23 20.45 77.65
N GLY A 961 0.83 20.13 76.42
CA GLY A 961 1.58 19.36 75.46
C GLY A 961 1.66 20.11 74.14
N TRP A 962 2.85 20.09 73.53
CA TRP A 962 3.10 20.53 72.18
C TRP A 962 3.63 19.35 71.36
N GLN A 963 3.19 19.21 70.12
CA GLN A 963 3.61 18.14 69.22
C GLN A 963 3.83 18.68 67.81
N ASP A 964 4.98 18.36 67.23
CA ASP A 964 5.20 18.46 65.78
C ASP A 964 4.83 17.12 65.14
N ILE A 965 3.82 17.11 64.27
CA ILE A 965 3.19 15.91 63.75
C ILE A 965 3.42 15.82 62.24
N THR A 966 4.02 14.72 61.80
CA THR A 966 4.08 14.32 60.38
C THR A 966 3.14 13.16 60.13
N THR A 967 2.26 13.28 59.16
CA THR A 967 1.41 12.19 58.65
C THR A 967 1.80 11.83 57.22
N ASP A 968 1.78 10.55 56.88
CA ASP A 968 2.07 10.03 55.54
C ASP A 968 1.03 8.96 55.17
N ARG A 969 0.44 9.05 53.97
CA ARG A 969 -0.35 7.96 53.37
C ARG A 969 0.02 7.76 51.91
N THR A 970 -0.06 6.52 51.44
CA THR A 970 0.21 6.16 50.04
C THR A 970 -1.08 5.72 49.37
N LEU A 971 -1.37 6.29 48.20
CA LEU A 971 -2.51 5.95 47.38
C LEU A 971 -2.03 5.20 46.15
N THR A 972 -2.72 4.10 45.84
CA THR A 972 -2.42 3.24 44.69
C THR A 972 -3.49 3.30 43.60
N VAL A 973 -4.50 4.15 43.76
CA VAL A 973 -5.70 4.19 42.91
C VAL A 973 -5.50 4.81 41.53
N ALA A 974 -4.45 5.62 41.33
CA ALA A 974 -4.17 6.29 40.05
C ALA A 974 -2.66 6.49 39.84
N GLY A 975 -1.86 5.47 40.16
CA GLY A 975 -0.41 5.57 40.29
C GLY A 975 0.01 5.37 41.74
N VAL A 976 1.25 5.72 42.09
CA VAL A 976 1.74 5.68 43.48
C VAL A 976 1.92 7.12 43.95
N ASP A 977 0.89 7.65 44.59
CA ASP A 977 0.92 8.98 45.20
C ASP A 977 1.27 8.84 46.69
N ARG A 978 2.28 9.56 47.16
CA ARG A 978 2.62 9.65 48.58
C ARG A 978 2.28 11.04 49.09
N LEU A 979 1.24 11.12 49.90
CA LEU A 979 0.70 12.34 50.46
C LEU A 979 1.14 12.50 51.92
N ARG A 980 1.67 13.69 52.24
CA ARG A 980 2.19 14.03 53.55
C ARG A 980 1.62 15.33 54.07
N ALA A 981 1.27 15.40 55.35
CA ALA A 981 1.03 16.67 56.04
C ALA A 981 1.93 16.81 57.26
N GLU A 982 2.45 18.02 57.47
CA GLU A 982 3.26 18.41 58.62
C GLU A 982 2.57 19.57 59.33
N PHE A 983 2.34 19.45 60.65
CA PHE A 983 1.61 20.45 61.42
C PHE A 983 1.92 20.37 62.91
N ASN A 984 1.79 21.52 63.60
CA ASN A 984 2.01 21.62 65.04
C ASN A 984 0.68 21.62 65.78
N ALA A 985 0.52 20.73 66.77
CA ALA A 985 -0.70 20.63 67.56
C ALA A 985 -0.43 20.85 69.05
N ASN A 986 -1.46 21.32 69.76
CA ASN A 986 -1.38 21.61 71.19
C ASN A 986 -2.37 20.75 71.95
N ALA A 987 -2.03 20.36 73.18
CA ALA A 987 -2.91 19.60 74.05
C ALA A 987 -2.89 20.17 75.47
N TYR A 988 -4.05 20.17 76.11
CA TYR A 988 -4.23 20.62 77.48
C TYR A 988 -4.94 19.52 78.26
N SER A 989 -4.37 19.10 79.38
CA SER A 989 -4.99 18.06 80.22
C SER A 989 -5.06 18.52 81.66
N GLY A 990 -6.16 18.20 82.32
CA GLY A 990 -6.34 18.42 83.74
C GLY A 990 -6.92 17.19 84.40
N ARG A 991 -6.34 16.78 85.53
CA ARG A 991 -6.81 15.65 86.33
C ARG A 991 -7.04 16.09 87.76
N LEU A 992 -8.14 15.63 88.36
CA LEU A 992 -8.43 15.74 89.78
C LEU A 992 -8.83 14.37 90.31
N GLU A 993 -8.22 13.94 91.39
CA GLU A 993 -8.46 12.64 91.99
C GLU A 993 -8.57 12.77 93.52
N GLY A 994 -9.59 12.13 94.08
CA GLY A 994 -9.79 11.99 95.52
C GLY A 994 -9.86 10.52 95.91
N GLY A 995 -9.23 10.16 97.02
CA GLY A 995 -9.26 8.79 97.53
C GLY A 995 -9.24 8.74 99.05
N TYR A 996 -9.69 7.62 99.61
CA TYR A 996 -9.75 7.39 101.05
C TYR A 996 -9.12 6.04 101.39
N ARG A 997 -8.02 6.04 102.14
CA ARG A 997 -7.24 4.83 102.44
C ARG A 997 -7.73 4.15 103.72
N ILE A 998 -8.00 2.87 103.61
CA ILE A 998 -8.43 1.97 104.68
C ILE A 998 -7.35 0.90 104.86
N VAL A 999 -6.90 0.63 106.08
CA VAL A 999 -5.87 -0.39 106.35
C VAL A 999 -6.48 -1.56 107.08
N THR A 1000 -6.34 -2.77 106.52
CA THR A 1000 -6.84 -4.02 107.13
C THR A 1000 -5.80 -5.12 106.95
N GLN A 1001 -5.42 -5.82 108.03
CA GLN A 1001 -4.43 -6.93 108.00
C GLN A 1001 -3.10 -6.59 107.27
N GLY A 1002 -2.60 -5.36 107.43
CA GLY A 1002 -1.34 -4.92 106.81
C GLY A 1002 -1.42 -4.66 105.30
N VAL A 1003 -2.62 -4.64 104.72
CA VAL A 1003 -2.88 -4.23 103.33
C VAL A 1003 -3.68 -2.93 103.34
N GLY A 1004 -3.23 -1.95 102.56
CA GLY A 1004 -3.98 -0.72 102.29
C GLY A 1004 -4.96 -0.93 101.15
N PHE A 1005 -6.21 -0.54 101.33
CA PHE A 1005 -7.27 -0.48 100.33
C PHE A 1005 -7.71 0.98 100.17
N THR A 1006 -7.64 1.52 98.96
CA THR A 1006 -7.93 2.92 98.69
C THR A 1006 -8.94 3.03 97.55
N PRO A 1007 -10.25 3.01 97.86
CA PRO A 1007 -11.25 3.47 96.89
C PRO A 1007 -10.96 4.92 96.50
N TYR A 1008 -11.12 5.20 95.21
CA TYR A 1008 -10.88 6.52 94.66
C TYR A 1008 -11.84 6.83 93.51
N ALA A 1009 -12.06 8.13 93.31
CA ALA A 1009 -12.72 8.66 92.14
C ALA A 1009 -11.82 9.71 91.50
N ALA A 1010 -11.73 9.71 90.16
CA ALA A 1010 -11.01 10.73 89.41
C ALA A 1010 -11.87 11.28 88.29
N ALA A 1011 -11.66 12.56 87.99
CA ALA A 1011 -12.12 13.21 86.79
C ALA A 1011 -10.90 13.76 86.05
N GLN A 1012 -10.88 13.56 84.74
CA GLN A 1012 -9.84 14.07 83.86
C GLN A 1012 -10.49 14.67 82.63
N PHE A 1013 -9.91 15.73 82.10
CA PHE A 1013 -10.18 16.16 80.73
C PHE A 1013 -8.88 16.25 79.97
N THR A 1014 -8.94 16.01 78.67
CA THR A 1014 -7.88 16.32 77.75
C THR A 1014 -8.49 16.98 76.52
N THR A 1015 -8.07 18.21 76.23
CA THR A 1015 -8.39 18.94 74.99
C THR A 1015 -7.20 18.86 74.06
N PHE A 1016 -7.44 18.51 72.81
CA PHE A 1016 -6.46 18.48 71.73
C PHE A 1016 -6.86 19.47 70.64
N ASP A 1017 -6.03 20.48 70.42
CA ASP A 1017 -6.21 21.55 69.45
C ASP A 1017 -5.39 21.27 68.19
N LEU A 1018 -6.09 20.82 67.15
CA LEU A 1018 -5.53 20.64 65.82
C LEU A 1018 -5.63 21.95 65.02
N PRO A 1019 -4.53 22.43 64.41
CA PRO A 1019 -4.60 23.52 63.46
C PRO A 1019 -5.31 23.07 62.17
N ALA A 1020 -5.60 24.01 61.27
CA ALA A 1020 -5.89 23.64 59.90
C ALA A 1020 -4.58 23.17 59.24
N TYR A 1021 -4.63 22.07 58.50
CA TYR A 1021 -3.47 21.51 57.80
C TYR A 1021 -3.90 20.85 56.49
N ALA A 1022 -2.95 20.68 55.58
CA ALA A 1022 -3.22 20.10 54.27
C ALA A 1022 -2.10 19.15 53.87
N GLU A 1023 -2.49 18.09 53.17
CA GLU A 1023 -1.56 17.14 52.58
C GLU A 1023 -0.88 17.73 51.34
N GLN A 1024 0.35 17.29 51.08
CA GLN A 1024 1.12 17.61 49.89
C GLN A 1024 1.74 16.32 49.37
N ALA A 1025 1.74 16.15 48.06
CA ALA A 1025 2.38 15.05 47.38
C ALA A 1025 3.90 15.23 47.43
N ILE A 1026 4.57 14.25 48.06
CA ILE A 1026 6.04 14.16 48.06
C ILE A 1026 6.51 13.28 46.90
N VAL A 1027 5.65 12.36 46.45
CA VAL A 1027 5.81 11.56 45.22
C VAL A 1027 4.43 11.48 44.56
N GLY A 1028 4.38 11.61 43.23
CA GLY A 1028 3.12 11.56 42.48
C GLY A 1028 2.38 12.90 42.44
N SER A 1029 1.04 12.85 42.43
CA SER A 1029 0.16 13.99 42.21
C SER A 1029 -0.60 14.42 43.46
N ASN A 1030 -0.93 15.72 43.56
CA ASN A 1030 -1.85 16.27 44.57
C ASN A 1030 -3.33 15.97 44.29
N GLN A 1031 -3.64 15.19 43.25
CA GLN A 1031 -5.00 14.98 42.77
C GLN A 1031 -5.99 14.52 43.85
N PHE A 1032 -5.54 13.70 44.79
CA PHE A 1032 -6.35 13.17 45.90
C PHE A 1032 -5.93 13.71 47.28
N ALA A 1033 -5.15 14.80 47.30
CA ALA A 1033 -4.70 15.43 48.54
C ALA A 1033 -5.89 16.05 49.30
N LEU A 1034 -5.89 15.86 50.61
CA LEU A 1034 -6.94 16.35 51.51
C LEU A 1034 -6.46 17.57 52.30
N ALA A 1035 -7.38 18.45 52.62
CA ALA A 1035 -7.22 19.50 53.62
C ALA A 1035 -8.16 19.23 54.78
N TYR A 1036 -7.69 19.52 55.99
CA TYR A 1036 -8.38 19.33 57.25
C TYR A 1036 -8.52 20.68 57.94
N ASN A 1037 -9.74 21.03 58.34
CA ASN A 1037 -9.99 22.27 59.08
C ASN A 1037 -9.47 22.15 60.51
N SER A 1038 -9.18 23.29 61.14
CA SER A 1038 -8.84 23.32 62.56
C SER A 1038 -9.96 22.71 63.39
N LYS A 1039 -9.58 21.95 64.42
CA LYS A 1039 -10.53 21.24 65.29
C LYS A 1039 -9.98 21.10 66.69
N SER A 1040 -10.76 21.52 67.68
CA SER A 1040 -10.52 21.19 69.08
C SER A 1040 -11.35 19.96 69.46
N VAL A 1041 -10.73 18.95 70.04
CA VAL A 1041 -11.40 17.74 70.54
C VAL A 1041 -11.14 17.62 72.03
N THR A 1042 -12.19 17.71 72.84
CA THR A 1042 -12.11 17.45 74.27
C THR A 1042 -12.70 16.10 74.58
N ASP A 1043 -11.91 15.26 75.25
CA ASP A 1043 -12.41 14.06 75.91
C ASP A 1043 -12.39 14.28 77.42
N THR A 1044 -13.50 13.92 78.06
CA THR A 1044 -13.64 13.96 79.51
C THR A 1044 -13.79 12.54 79.98
N ARG A 1045 -13.05 12.18 81.02
CA ARG A 1045 -12.95 10.84 81.56
C ARG A 1045 -13.26 10.85 83.05
N THR A 1046 -14.13 9.95 83.48
CA THR A 1046 -14.32 9.66 84.90
C THR A 1046 -13.78 8.28 85.22
N GLU A 1047 -13.19 8.12 86.39
CA GLU A 1047 -12.69 6.84 86.87
C GLU A 1047 -13.21 6.55 88.27
N LEU A 1048 -13.62 5.32 88.49
CA LEU A 1048 -13.92 4.77 89.80
C LEU A 1048 -13.08 3.51 89.99
N GLY A 1049 -12.28 3.49 91.05
CA GLY A 1049 -11.37 2.38 91.24
C GLY A 1049 -10.99 2.10 92.67
N LEU A 1050 -10.30 0.98 92.83
CA LEU A 1050 -9.71 0.52 94.06
C LEU A 1050 -8.21 0.34 93.85
N ARG A 1051 -7.42 0.96 94.72
CA ARG A 1051 -5.98 0.70 94.83
C ARG A 1051 -5.66 -0.17 96.03
N THR A 1052 -4.66 -1.02 95.89
CA THR A 1052 -4.15 -1.85 96.98
C THR A 1052 -2.66 -1.63 97.16
N ASP A 1053 -2.18 -1.58 98.40
CA ASP A 1053 -0.75 -1.48 98.70
C ASP A 1053 -0.34 -2.40 99.86
N LYS A 1054 0.85 -3.02 99.75
CA LYS A 1054 1.46 -3.78 100.84
C LYS A 1054 2.97 -3.56 100.85
N ALA A 1055 3.49 -3.09 101.97
CA ALA A 1055 4.90 -2.84 102.18
C ALA A 1055 5.58 -4.01 102.92
N PHE A 1056 6.81 -4.33 102.51
CA PHE A 1056 7.67 -5.35 103.08
C PHE A 1056 8.99 -4.70 103.52
N ALA A 1057 9.32 -4.78 104.80
CA ALA A 1057 10.59 -4.28 105.33
C ALA A 1057 11.75 -5.19 104.89
N GLN A 1058 12.89 -4.58 104.54
CA GLN A 1058 14.15 -5.24 104.20
C GLN A 1058 15.30 -4.54 104.92
N ALA A 1059 16.46 -5.19 105.04
CA ALA A 1059 17.61 -4.67 105.81
C ALA A 1059 18.13 -3.30 105.30
N ASP A 1060 17.95 -3.01 104.01
CA ASP A 1060 18.44 -1.83 103.30
C ASP A 1060 17.31 -0.90 102.81
N GLY A 1061 16.05 -1.16 103.18
CA GLY A 1061 14.92 -0.34 102.73
C GLY A 1061 13.54 -1.00 102.82
N ILE A 1062 12.58 -0.50 102.02
CA ILE A 1062 11.21 -1.02 101.94
C ILE A 1062 10.89 -1.38 100.49
N VAL A 1063 10.28 -2.55 100.29
CA VAL A 1063 9.66 -2.92 99.02
C VAL A 1063 8.15 -2.80 99.14
N THR A 1064 7.50 -2.07 98.25
CA THR A 1064 6.05 -1.93 98.22
C THR A 1064 5.48 -2.54 96.95
N LEU A 1065 4.54 -3.47 97.11
CA LEU A 1065 3.73 -3.99 96.02
C LEU A 1065 2.41 -3.25 95.97
N ARG A 1066 2.01 -2.83 94.77
CA ARG A 1066 0.83 -1.99 94.56
C ARG A 1066 0.01 -2.51 93.39
N GLY A 1067 -1.30 -2.41 93.52
CA GLY A 1067 -2.28 -2.84 92.53
C GLY A 1067 -3.37 -1.79 92.33
N ARG A 1068 -3.96 -1.75 91.14
CA ARG A 1068 -5.15 -0.94 90.83
C ARG A 1068 -6.09 -1.74 89.95
N ILE A 1069 -7.37 -1.65 90.25
CA ILE A 1069 -8.45 -2.02 89.35
C ILE A 1069 -9.42 -0.83 89.29
N ALA A 1070 -9.75 -0.37 88.09
CA ALA A 1070 -10.67 0.76 87.90
C ALA A 1070 -11.59 0.53 86.71
N TRP A 1071 -12.80 1.06 86.81
CA TRP A 1071 -13.65 1.33 85.66
C TRP A 1071 -13.43 2.78 85.24
N ALA A 1072 -13.21 2.98 83.95
CA ALA A 1072 -13.14 4.30 83.35
C ALA A 1072 -14.26 4.48 82.34
N HIS A 1073 -14.78 5.70 82.28
CA HIS A 1073 -15.77 6.12 81.31
C HIS A 1073 -15.31 7.37 80.59
N ASP A 1074 -15.10 7.25 79.29
CA ASP A 1074 -14.76 8.33 78.37
C ASP A 1074 -16.05 8.80 77.69
N PHE A 1075 -16.35 10.09 77.80
CA PHE A 1075 -17.61 10.67 77.31
C PHE A 1075 -17.55 11.06 75.82
N ASN A 1076 -16.35 11.15 75.24
CA ASN A 1076 -16.16 11.41 73.81
C ASN A 1076 -15.21 10.37 73.17
N PRO A 1077 -15.67 9.12 73.00
CA PRO A 1077 -14.85 8.04 72.44
C PRO A 1077 -14.71 8.10 70.91
N ASP A 1078 -15.49 8.96 70.24
CA ASP A 1078 -15.52 9.04 68.80
C ASP A 1078 -14.27 9.75 68.25
N ARG A 1079 -13.73 9.22 67.16
CA ARG A 1079 -12.61 9.80 66.44
C ARG A 1079 -13.10 10.16 65.06
N ALA A 1080 -13.52 11.40 64.88
CA ALA A 1080 -13.96 11.89 63.58
C ALA A 1080 -13.18 13.15 63.21
N ILE A 1081 -12.92 13.35 61.92
CA ILE A 1081 -12.33 14.57 61.40
C ILE A 1081 -12.99 14.94 60.06
N GLY A 1082 -13.16 16.24 59.83
CA GLY A 1082 -13.64 16.75 58.55
C GLY A 1082 -12.48 16.84 57.57
N ALA A 1083 -12.62 16.22 56.41
CA ALA A 1083 -11.67 16.29 55.31
C ALA A 1083 -12.33 16.93 54.09
N THR A 1084 -11.56 17.62 53.27
CA THR A 1084 -12.00 18.20 52.00
C THR A 1084 -10.96 17.92 50.93
N PHE A 1085 -11.38 17.48 49.75
CA PHE A 1085 -10.46 17.35 48.62
C PHE A 1085 -9.95 18.72 48.18
N GLN A 1086 -8.62 18.87 48.08
CA GLN A 1086 -8.02 20.14 47.66
C GLN A 1086 -8.31 20.48 46.19
N THR A 1087 -8.39 19.45 45.34
CA THR A 1087 -8.66 19.58 43.90
C THR A 1087 -10.15 19.62 43.56
N LEU A 1088 -11.02 19.31 44.53
CA LEU A 1088 -12.47 19.43 44.42
C LEU A 1088 -12.99 20.36 45.54
N PRO A 1089 -12.79 21.69 45.44
CA PRO A 1089 -13.21 22.61 46.49
C PRO A 1089 -14.70 22.47 46.81
N GLY A 1090 -15.04 22.33 48.10
CA GLY A 1090 -16.41 22.10 48.56
C GLY A 1090 -16.83 20.62 48.62
N ALA A 1091 -16.03 19.69 48.10
CA ALA A 1091 -16.22 18.25 48.30
C ALA A 1091 -15.71 17.83 49.69
N SER A 1092 -16.44 18.22 50.72
CA SER A 1092 -16.13 17.92 52.13
C SER A 1092 -16.89 16.70 52.63
N PHE A 1093 -16.26 15.92 53.48
CA PHE A 1093 -16.84 14.75 54.13
C PHE A 1093 -16.27 14.54 55.52
N ILE A 1094 -16.96 13.75 56.33
CA ILE A 1094 -16.47 13.31 57.63
C ILE A 1094 -15.86 11.93 57.47
N VAL A 1095 -14.63 11.76 57.97
CA VAL A 1095 -14.02 10.44 58.12
C VAL A 1095 -13.99 10.07 59.60
N ASN A 1096 -14.41 8.84 59.88
CA ASN A 1096 -14.40 8.25 61.21
C ASN A 1096 -13.23 7.27 61.32
N GLY A 1097 -12.39 7.44 62.34
CA GLY A 1097 -11.36 6.49 62.74
C GLY A 1097 -11.91 5.35 63.60
N ALA A 1098 -11.01 4.49 64.08
CA ALA A 1098 -11.36 3.40 64.99
C ALA A 1098 -12.07 3.94 66.25
N PRO A 1099 -13.35 3.59 66.49
CA PRO A 1099 -14.07 4.08 67.65
C PRO A 1099 -13.53 3.42 68.93
N MET A 1100 -13.38 4.21 69.99
CA MET A 1100 -13.13 3.64 71.31
C MET A 1100 -14.43 3.14 71.94
N ALA A 1101 -14.33 2.23 72.90
CA ALA A 1101 -15.45 1.98 73.81
C ALA A 1101 -15.55 3.13 74.81
N SER A 1102 -16.77 3.59 75.12
CA SER A 1102 -17.00 4.58 76.17
C SER A 1102 -16.62 4.06 77.56
N ALA A 1103 -16.51 2.75 77.76
CA ALA A 1103 -16.17 2.13 79.03
C ALA A 1103 -14.96 1.21 78.89
N SER A 1104 -13.98 1.35 79.76
CA SER A 1104 -12.79 0.52 79.81
C SER A 1104 -12.48 0.04 81.24
N ALA A 1105 -11.85 -1.14 81.32
CA ALA A 1105 -11.29 -1.69 82.54
C ALA A 1105 -9.80 -1.36 82.61
N LEU A 1106 -9.39 -0.74 83.72
CA LEU A 1106 -8.02 -0.38 84.02
C LEU A 1106 -7.42 -1.33 85.04
N VAL A 1107 -6.22 -1.82 84.76
CA VAL A 1107 -5.45 -2.68 85.67
C VAL A 1107 -4.04 -2.14 85.79
N THR A 1108 -3.51 -2.07 87.01
CA THR A 1108 -2.12 -1.66 87.25
C THR A 1108 -1.46 -2.62 88.22
N GLY A 1109 -0.21 -2.99 87.94
CA GLY A 1109 0.70 -3.64 88.87
C GLY A 1109 1.98 -2.83 89.00
N SER A 1110 2.41 -2.55 90.22
CA SER A 1110 3.64 -1.79 90.49
C SER A 1110 4.46 -2.43 91.60
N VAL A 1111 5.76 -2.45 91.41
CA VAL A 1111 6.76 -2.77 92.43
C VAL A 1111 7.66 -1.57 92.65
N GLU A 1112 7.89 -1.24 93.91
CA GLU A 1112 8.74 -0.13 94.30
C GLU A 1112 9.75 -0.58 95.35
N LYS A 1113 11.01 -0.15 95.21
CA LYS A 1113 12.07 -0.28 96.21
C LYS A 1113 12.50 1.12 96.65
N LYS A 1114 12.42 1.37 97.94
CA LYS A 1114 12.91 2.60 98.59
C LYS A 1114 14.10 2.23 99.47
N TRP A 1115 15.26 2.82 99.21
CA TRP A 1115 16.46 2.63 100.01
C TRP A 1115 16.54 3.68 101.12
N LEU A 1116 17.28 3.36 102.18
CA LEU A 1116 17.46 4.26 103.33
C LEU A 1116 18.28 5.52 103.00
N ASN A 1117 18.99 5.54 101.87
CA ASN A 1117 19.87 6.63 101.44
C ASN A 1117 19.17 7.73 100.60
N GLY A 1118 17.83 7.76 100.57
CA GLY A 1118 17.04 8.74 99.82
C GLY A 1118 16.75 8.38 98.36
N TRP A 1119 17.32 7.28 97.84
CA TRP A 1119 16.98 6.75 96.52
C TRP A 1119 15.71 5.89 96.56
N SER A 1120 14.94 5.92 95.47
CA SER A 1120 13.88 4.95 95.20
C SER A 1120 13.76 4.65 93.72
N ALA A 1121 13.33 3.43 93.41
CA ALA A 1121 13.05 2.98 92.06
C ALA A 1121 11.71 2.24 92.03
N ALA A 1122 10.89 2.53 91.03
CA ALA A 1122 9.60 1.88 90.82
C ALA A 1122 9.45 1.41 89.37
N GLY A 1123 8.89 0.23 89.19
CA GLY A 1123 8.46 -0.29 87.90
C GLY A 1123 6.96 -0.52 87.94
N THR A 1124 6.24 0.06 86.99
CA THR A 1124 4.78 -0.02 86.87
C THR A 1124 4.39 -0.54 85.50
N PHE A 1125 3.43 -1.46 85.48
CA PHE A 1125 2.73 -1.92 84.28
C PHE A 1125 1.25 -1.53 84.38
N GLU A 1126 0.72 -0.96 83.31
CA GLU A 1126 -0.66 -0.50 83.18
C GLU A 1126 -1.30 -1.18 81.96
N GLY A 1127 -2.54 -1.66 82.14
CA GLY A 1127 -3.38 -2.18 81.09
C GLY A 1127 -4.72 -1.47 81.05
N GLU A 1128 -5.19 -1.16 79.85
CA GLU A 1128 -6.54 -0.64 79.61
C GLU A 1128 -7.23 -1.50 78.54
N PHE A 1129 -8.40 -2.05 78.90
CA PHE A 1129 -9.09 -3.06 78.10
C PHE A 1129 -10.56 -2.74 77.92
N SER A 1130 -11.05 -2.90 76.69
CA SER A 1130 -12.47 -2.84 76.35
C SER A 1130 -12.81 -3.89 75.29
N GLY A 1131 -14.05 -3.88 74.78
CA GLY A 1131 -14.45 -4.76 73.66
C GLY A 1131 -13.70 -4.48 72.34
N VAL A 1132 -13.10 -3.28 72.20
CA VAL A 1132 -12.43 -2.83 70.96
C VAL A 1132 -11.02 -2.25 71.20
N THR A 1133 -10.62 -2.01 72.45
CA THR A 1133 -9.33 -1.39 72.77
C THR A 1133 -8.48 -2.31 73.64
N ARG A 1134 -7.20 -2.44 73.28
CA ARG A 1134 -6.18 -3.16 74.06
C ARG A 1134 -4.97 -2.26 74.18
N SER A 1135 -4.70 -1.77 75.39
CA SER A 1135 -3.56 -0.89 75.68
C SER A 1135 -2.66 -1.51 76.74
N TYR A 1136 -1.36 -1.46 76.48
CA TYR A 1136 -0.31 -1.93 77.36
C TYR A 1136 0.71 -0.81 77.52
N ALA A 1137 0.91 -0.36 78.74
CA ALA A 1137 1.87 0.69 79.07
C ALA A 1137 2.76 0.28 80.23
N GLY A 1138 3.96 0.85 80.26
CA GLY A 1138 4.92 0.67 81.32
C GLY A 1138 5.62 1.97 81.64
N LYS A 1139 5.94 2.17 82.91
CA LYS A 1139 6.77 3.28 83.37
C LYS A 1139 7.74 2.83 84.45
N GLY A 1140 8.99 3.29 84.32
CA GLY A 1140 10.05 3.09 85.30
C GLY A 1140 10.47 4.45 85.85
N VAL A 1141 10.44 4.61 87.17
CA VAL A 1141 10.75 5.87 87.84
C VAL A 1141 11.93 5.66 88.77
N VAL A 1142 12.91 6.56 88.72
CA VAL A 1142 13.99 6.67 89.71
C VAL A 1142 13.91 8.04 90.35
N ARG A 1143 14.02 8.09 91.67
CA ARG A 1143 13.85 9.31 92.46
C ARG A 1143 14.95 9.40 93.51
N TYR A 1144 15.40 10.63 93.73
CA TYR A 1144 16.27 10.99 94.85
C TYR A 1144 15.59 12.09 95.69
N ALA A 1145 15.44 11.85 96.98
CA ALA A 1145 14.88 12.80 97.93
C ALA A 1145 15.97 13.27 98.90
N TRP A 1146 16.06 14.58 99.11
CA TRP A 1146 16.98 15.23 100.03
C TRP A 1146 16.37 16.49 100.63
#